data_AF-A0A2M7YSE4-F1
#
_entry.id   AF-A0A2M7YSE4-F1
#
_cell.length_a   1.000
_cell.length_b   1.000
_cell.length_c   1.000
_cell.angle_alpha   90.00
_cell.angle_beta   90.00
_cell.angle_gamma   90.00
#
_symmetry.space_group_name_H-M   'P 1'
#
loop_
_entity.id
_entity.type
_entity.pdbx_description
1 polymer ?
#
loop_
_entity_poly.entity_id
_entity_poly.type
_entity_poly.pdbx_seq_one_letter_code
_entity_poly.pdbx_strand_id
1 'polypeptide(L)'
;MSVLGMIELVSCSGSPGSGPRVVCGQDRCPPEILEQLVMAHDGWTVALAPPADQPVIASFPLKSSSRSDSGSRHAVSVTWRDDSVRHLCCLVTEQEYSRFGFNPYRLLDGRGREVLPDEVRPTGFLGADLNPDTSNLVVEGLQQLLVRGELHLPLSGPDSASDRILSFLLTAIPRQTRASLRYTSFCPGEPWQWNLAAVHQPGGSLVDWKRRVLNLLEDDPGKSATAYLRSVTGRLSIGDIQGLEELARTTHYQPSLEVGRRTTSPGRTPMPESLSMGRSPAAAVPSQPRPAATGQPAASVLTGSRDEGAFPRSARKVVLERRRLRPLVMPDTHRSRRLPGQVISMFVFLAVMLGGWFLGGIPGLSVKSLAERLIPAWGNGAVPQEAPLLTVVDVGRIYESVLTRYQNRILANGGDADKARQGALDELGRGAAQPLAGQVATYLDVVAGGIRQGSRPEREIRRLEALVAEGKNLTGDLARLELAWFSLTERICWQDVASLSDKGVQARCDSLSALRPAWRTRAAENLNISGLALHQRQAVVAAGAMSRLLGLFQATSWSPQWQAELQAAAEKVPPAASPVTRAYRNSAFALARLKAAEHLPAALGLPFGGGWSRGGWPSAEVRETLPVLRRTAGMFRQGQAPLVVASIVEIYALIAESGAAAVRAGDDPAYWRDLNANPAVAFDPVVFEDVLSRLRFEALRPYLDRGDPPATWPTHLTTLAAAPGILQFYGMLATSTSNVGWAGFSGDVTDPFLNRWARYLATTYGAEARDQLVAFGGAWDRMTTAASVVRSRAAAGNDWSGEWRNLQGATLDLLDRYVLAFGDDPVCRAQMAAAAHLLEAMNEPVNVHVTAATLKLEAIPPGADLVLEAVVMPQMTTVRAPVPAVESGRKVIPVPLDWNLEWAPTSWVTFRVRKSGTADVLLEVVCPSLQEQAGPGALVRPLQSEAGSVAVGIDAGVWRQLVLPDLAAVF
;
A
#
# COMPACT_ATOMS: atom_id res chain seq x y z
N MET A 1 -17.02 -10.62 -19.99
CA MET A 1 -16.80 -11.89 -19.27
C MET A 1 -18.14 -12.58 -19.15
N SER A 2 -18.19 -13.90 -19.28
CA SER A 2 -19.38 -14.66 -18.89
C SER A 2 -19.05 -15.31 -17.56
N VAL A 3 -19.15 -14.56 -16.46
CA VAL A 3 -19.05 -15.16 -15.13
C VAL A 3 -20.12 -16.24 -15.07
N LEU A 4 -19.68 -17.50 -14.96
CA LEU A 4 -20.57 -18.67 -15.01
C LEU A 4 -21.51 -18.72 -13.80
N GLY A 5 -21.24 -17.90 -12.78
CA GLY A 5 -22.10 -17.65 -11.64
C GLY A 5 -21.30 -17.04 -10.49
N MET A 6 -21.94 -16.14 -9.75
CA MET A 6 -21.47 -15.67 -8.44
C MET A 6 -22.28 -16.40 -7.37
N ILE A 7 -21.60 -17.07 -6.44
CA ILE A 7 -22.23 -17.88 -5.40
C ILE A 7 -21.89 -17.28 -4.05
N GLU A 8 -22.92 -16.93 -3.28
CA GLU A 8 -22.76 -16.48 -1.89
C GLU A 8 -23.03 -17.64 -0.93
N LEU A 9 -22.01 -17.99 -0.13
CA LEU A 9 -22.11 -18.94 0.98
C LEU A 9 -22.11 -18.15 2.29
N VAL A 10 -23.10 -18.39 3.14
CA VAL A 10 -23.19 -17.76 4.46
C VAL A 10 -23.12 -18.82 5.52
N SER A 11 -22.18 -18.67 6.44
CA SER A 11 -22.02 -19.58 7.57
C SER A 11 -22.48 -18.89 8.85
N CYS A 12 -23.65 -19.31 9.35
CA CYS A 12 -24.24 -18.75 10.56
C CYS A 12 -23.49 -19.25 11.80
N SER A 13 -22.94 -18.34 12.60
CA SER A 13 -22.31 -18.65 13.88
C SER A 13 -23.38 -19.08 14.90
N GLY A 14 -23.62 -20.39 15.03
CA GLY A 14 -24.60 -20.87 16.01
C GLY A 14 -24.60 -22.36 16.33
N SER A 15 -23.92 -23.23 15.58
CA SER A 15 -23.81 -24.65 15.94
C SER A 15 -22.50 -25.25 15.43
N PRO A 16 -21.64 -25.81 16.31
CA PRO A 16 -20.52 -26.62 15.86
C PRO A 16 -21.06 -27.79 15.02
N GLY A 17 -20.71 -27.82 13.74
CA GLY A 17 -21.17 -28.84 12.78
C GLY A 17 -22.25 -28.41 11.79
N SER A 18 -22.78 -27.17 11.85
CA SER A 18 -23.61 -26.65 10.75
C SER A 18 -22.71 -26.08 9.65
N GLY A 19 -22.55 -26.83 8.55
CA GLY A 19 -21.82 -26.35 7.37
C GLY A 19 -22.42 -25.06 6.78
N PRO A 20 -21.66 -24.34 5.94
CA PRO A 20 -22.12 -23.11 5.30
C PRO A 20 -23.42 -23.34 4.51
N ARG A 21 -24.40 -22.43 4.65
CA ARG A 21 -25.64 -22.44 3.87
C ARG A 21 -25.48 -21.56 2.63
N VAL A 22 -25.96 -22.03 1.49
CA VAL A 22 -26.03 -21.24 0.25
C VAL A 22 -27.19 -20.25 0.37
N VAL A 23 -26.92 -18.94 0.22
CA VAL A 23 -27.94 -17.90 0.44
C VAL A 23 -28.41 -17.24 -0.85
N CYS A 24 -27.57 -17.17 -1.90
CA CYS A 24 -27.99 -16.63 -3.19
C CYS A 24 -27.03 -17.01 -4.33
N GLY A 25 -27.57 -17.24 -5.54
CA GLY A 25 -26.80 -17.30 -6.79
C GLY A 25 -27.19 -18.40 -7.78
N GLN A 26 -28.25 -18.17 -8.56
CA GLN A 26 -28.72 -18.83 -9.80
C GLN A 26 -28.83 -20.38 -9.83
N ASP A 27 -29.97 -20.87 -10.32
CA ASP A 27 -30.41 -22.28 -10.47
C ASP A 27 -29.50 -23.23 -11.30
N ARG A 28 -28.17 -23.03 -11.37
CA ARG A 28 -27.29 -23.72 -12.33
C ARG A 28 -25.89 -24.13 -11.82
N CYS A 29 -25.59 -24.09 -10.51
CA CYS A 29 -24.33 -24.67 -10.03
C CYS A 29 -24.46 -26.20 -9.84
N PRO A 30 -23.65 -27.04 -10.52
CA PRO A 30 -23.65 -28.48 -10.30
C PRO A 30 -23.35 -28.84 -8.82
N PRO A 31 -24.03 -29.86 -8.25
CA PRO A 31 -23.82 -30.29 -6.86
C PRO A 31 -22.35 -30.59 -6.54
N GLU A 32 -21.60 -31.13 -7.51
CA GLU A 32 -20.19 -31.52 -7.34
C GLU A 32 -19.26 -30.30 -7.22
N ILE A 33 -19.62 -29.17 -7.83
CA ILE A 33 -18.90 -27.90 -7.66
C ILE A 33 -19.23 -27.31 -6.29
N LEU A 34 -20.49 -27.35 -5.90
CA LEU A 34 -20.93 -26.84 -4.60
C LEU A 34 -20.27 -27.59 -3.44
N GLU A 35 -20.20 -28.92 -3.52
CA GLU A 35 -19.52 -29.75 -2.51
C GLU A 35 -18.03 -29.37 -2.39
N GLN A 36 -17.35 -29.15 -3.51
CA GLN A 36 -15.95 -28.70 -3.49
C GLN A 36 -15.77 -27.31 -2.87
N LEU A 37 -16.68 -26.37 -3.13
CA LEU A 37 -16.66 -25.05 -2.51
C LEU A 37 -16.90 -25.13 -1.01
N VAL A 38 -17.88 -25.93 -0.58
CA VAL A 38 -18.19 -26.16 0.84
C VAL A 38 -17.00 -26.80 1.55
N MET A 39 -16.40 -27.84 0.97
CA MET A 39 -15.21 -28.49 1.55
C MET A 39 -14.01 -27.54 1.65
N ALA A 40 -13.80 -26.66 0.67
CA ALA A 40 -12.70 -25.70 0.70
C ALA A 40 -12.89 -24.59 1.77
N HIS A 41 -14.12 -24.34 2.17
CA HIS A 41 -14.50 -23.32 3.16
C HIS A 41 -14.94 -23.91 4.51
N ASP A 42 -14.74 -25.21 4.71
CA ASP A 42 -15.02 -25.85 5.99
C ASP A 42 -14.01 -25.39 7.07
N GLY A 43 -14.50 -25.17 8.30
CA GLY A 43 -13.68 -24.71 9.44
C GLY A 43 -13.41 -23.20 9.55
N TRP A 44 -13.89 -22.37 8.62
CA TRP A 44 -13.63 -20.92 8.62
C TRP A 44 -14.45 -20.12 9.66
N THR A 45 -15.54 -20.69 10.20
CA THR A 45 -16.44 -20.04 11.18
C THR A 45 -15.87 -19.87 12.57
N VAL A 46 -14.95 -20.75 12.98
CA VAL A 46 -14.47 -20.84 14.38
C VAL A 46 -13.23 -19.97 14.62
N ALA A 47 -12.51 -19.57 13.56
CA ALA A 47 -11.13 -19.10 13.69
C ALA A 47 -10.84 -17.68 13.18
N LEU A 48 -11.81 -17.00 12.58
CA LEU A 48 -11.73 -15.56 12.27
C LEU A 48 -12.16 -14.74 13.50
N ALA A 49 -11.36 -14.67 14.58
CA ALA A 49 -11.67 -13.80 15.73
C ALA A 49 -10.49 -12.86 16.02
N PRO A 50 -10.64 -11.52 16.11
CA PRO A 50 -11.83 -10.65 15.96
C PRO A 50 -12.02 -10.24 14.47
N PRO A 51 -12.86 -9.25 14.05
CA PRO A 51 -13.13 -9.02 12.62
C PRO A 51 -11.81 -8.67 11.94
N ALA A 52 -11.47 -9.42 10.90
CA ALA A 52 -10.31 -9.09 10.10
C ALA A 52 -10.58 -7.74 9.45
N ASP A 53 -9.71 -6.75 9.68
CA ASP A 53 -9.74 -5.45 8.98
C ASP A 53 -9.60 -5.62 7.45
N GLN A 54 -9.27 -6.83 6.99
CA GLN A 54 -8.98 -7.17 5.61
C GLN A 54 -9.61 -8.52 5.22
N PRO A 55 -10.24 -8.61 4.04
CA PRO A 55 -10.84 -9.85 3.58
C PRO A 55 -9.77 -10.90 3.23
N VAL A 56 -10.10 -12.18 3.45
CA VAL A 56 -9.26 -13.30 3.05
C VAL A 56 -9.58 -13.71 1.63
N ILE A 57 -8.54 -13.84 0.79
CA ILE A 57 -8.68 -14.19 -0.63
C ILE A 57 -8.14 -15.60 -0.83
N ALA A 58 -8.92 -16.46 -1.47
CA ALA A 58 -8.49 -17.79 -1.87
C ALA A 58 -8.71 -18.01 -3.37
N SER A 59 -7.87 -18.83 -3.99
CA SER A 59 -8.12 -19.32 -5.35
C SER A 59 -7.64 -20.74 -5.54
N PHE A 60 -8.42 -21.59 -6.19
CA PHE A 60 -8.05 -22.98 -6.44
C PHE A 60 -8.74 -23.55 -7.69
N PRO A 61 -8.07 -24.46 -8.43
CA PRO A 61 -8.69 -25.19 -9.53
C PRO A 61 -9.76 -26.15 -9.00
N LEU A 62 -10.88 -26.27 -9.73
CA LEU A 62 -11.95 -27.21 -9.46
C LEU A 62 -11.68 -28.55 -10.18
N LYS A 63 -11.99 -29.65 -9.50
CA LYS A 63 -11.78 -31.02 -10.02
C LYS A 63 -12.85 -31.44 -11.03
N SER A 64 -14.04 -30.84 -10.97
CA SER A 64 -15.16 -31.19 -11.84
C SER A 64 -15.22 -30.27 -13.06
N SER A 65 -14.97 -30.84 -14.24
CA SER A 65 -15.41 -30.23 -15.50
C SER A 65 -16.90 -30.50 -15.66
N SER A 66 -17.74 -29.46 -15.67
CA SER A 66 -19.16 -29.66 -16.00
C SER A 66 -19.25 -30.17 -17.44
N ARG A 67 -20.11 -31.17 -17.69
CA ARG A 67 -20.24 -31.87 -18.98
C ARG A 67 -20.50 -30.99 -20.22
N SER A 68 -20.83 -29.70 -20.05
CA SER A 68 -21.13 -28.77 -21.14
C SER A 68 -19.99 -27.82 -21.55
N ASP A 69 -18.95 -27.64 -20.73
CA ASP A 69 -17.92 -26.61 -20.95
C ASP A 69 -16.53 -27.25 -21.09
N SER A 70 -15.84 -26.96 -22.20
CA SER A 70 -14.60 -27.61 -22.61
C SER A 70 -13.33 -27.09 -21.93
N GLY A 71 -13.36 -26.77 -20.63
CA GLY A 71 -12.18 -26.23 -19.95
C GLY A 71 -12.17 -26.42 -18.42
N SER A 72 -10.96 -26.42 -17.84
CA SER A 72 -10.78 -26.38 -16.38
C SER A 72 -11.40 -25.10 -15.82
N ARG A 73 -11.99 -25.18 -14.62
CA ARG A 73 -12.58 -24.04 -13.92
C ARG A 73 -11.79 -23.73 -12.66
N HIS A 74 -11.80 -22.48 -12.24
CA HIS A 74 -11.22 -22.02 -11.00
C HIS A 74 -12.30 -21.37 -10.14
N ALA A 75 -12.21 -21.61 -8.85
CA ALA A 75 -12.93 -20.83 -7.85
C ALA A 75 -11.99 -19.76 -7.31
N VAL A 76 -12.45 -18.51 -7.31
CA VAL A 76 -11.80 -17.42 -6.59
C VAL A 76 -12.79 -16.92 -5.55
N SER A 77 -12.40 -16.93 -4.28
CA SER A 77 -13.29 -16.60 -3.18
C SER A 77 -12.74 -15.50 -2.29
N VAL A 78 -13.67 -14.66 -1.81
CA VAL A 78 -13.42 -13.63 -0.82
C VAL A 78 -14.20 -13.97 0.42
N THR A 79 -13.51 -14.07 1.54
CA THR A 79 -14.11 -14.37 2.84
C THR A 79 -13.94 -13.18 3.76
N TRP A 80 -15.03 -12.69 4.34
CA TRP A 80 -15.00 -11.66 5.36
C TRP A 80 -15.94 -12.02 6.51
N ARG A 81 -15.73 -11.38 7.65
CA ARG A 81 -16.52 -11.58 8.86
C ARG A 81 -17.12 -10.26 9.31
N ASP A 82 -18.43 -10.15 9.17
CA ASP A 82 -19.26 -9.15 9.85
C ASP A 82 -19.85 -9.83 11.11
N ASP A 83 -21.19 -9.90 11.22
CA ASP A 83 -21.90 -10.68 12.25
C ASP A 83 -21.90 -12.20 11.97
N SER A 84 -21.60 -12.59 10.73
CA SER A 84 -21.48 -13.97 10.24
C SER A 84 -20.31 -14.06 9.27
N VAL A 85 -19.73 -15.25 9.08
CA VAL A 85 -18.71 -15.45 8.03
C VAL A 85 -19.42 -15.59 6.68
N ARG A 86 -19.08 -14.69 5.76
CA ARG A 86 -19.59 -14.69 4.38
C ARG A 86 -18.48 -15.03 3.42
N HIS A 87 -18.79 -15.87 2.44
CA HIS A 87 -17.89 -16.21 1.34
C HIS A 87 -18.56 -15.84 0.03
N LEU A 88 -17.92 -14.99 -0.74
CA LEU A 88 -18.30 -14.69 -2.12
C LEU A 88 -17.38 -15.50 -3.05
N CYS A 89 -17.95 -16.46 -3.77
CA CYS A 89 -17.21 -17.32 -4.68
C CYS A 89 -17.53 -16.94 -6.13
N CYS A 90 -16.50 -16.53 -6.87
CA CYS A 90 -16.56 -16.31 -8.31
C CYS A 90 -16.05 -17.56 -9.05
N LEU A 91 -16.90 -18.13 -9.90
CA LEU A 91 -16.52 -19.23 -10.79
C LEU A 91 -16.07 -18.68 -12.13
N VAL A 92 -14.79 -18.90 -12.45
CA VAL A 92 -14.16 -18.40 -13.68
C VAL A 92 -13.59 -19.56 -14.48
N THR A 93 -13.65 -19.45 -15.81
CA THR A 93 -12.96 -20.41 -16.68
C THR A 93 -11.45 -20.20 -16.61
N GLU A 94 -10.66 -21.23 -16.86
CA GLU A 94 -9.20 -21.13 -16.94
C GLU A 94 -8.78 -20.05 -17.95
N GLN A 95 -9.47 -19.95 -19.08
CA GLN A 95 -9.20 -18.94 -20.11
C GLN A 95 -9.37 -17.52 -19.57
N GLU A 96 -10.48 -17.24 -18.87
CA GLU A 96 -10.75 -15.93 -18.28
C GLU A 96 -9.77 -15.60 -17.16
N TYR A 97 -9.53 -16.53 -16.24
CA TYR A 97 -8.62 -16.29 -15.12
C TYR A 97 -7.17 -16.08 -15.59
N SER A 98 -6.80 -16.71 -16.71
CA SER A 98 -5.49 -16.50 -17.31
C SER A 98 -5.26 -15.08 -17.87
N ARG A 99 -6.33 -14.32 -18.17
CA ARG A 99 -6.22 -12.89 -18.56
C ARG A 99 -5.73 -12.03 -17.40
N PHE A 100 -6.05 -12.44 -16.18
CA PHE A 100 -5.56 -11.85 -14.93
C PHE A 100 -4.26 -12.51 -14.46
N GLY A 101 -3.64 -13.33 -15.31
CA GLY A 101 -2.43 -14.08 -15.00
C GLY A 101 -2.61 -15.00 -13.79
N PHE A 102 -3.78 -15.59 -13.56
CA PHE A 102 -4.06 -16.42 -12.37
C PHE A 102 -3.66 -15.77 -11.03
N ASN A 103 -3.83 -14.46 -10.93
CA ASN A 103 -3.60 -13.71 -9.70
C ASN A 103 -4.95 -13.21 -9.18
N PRO A 104 -5.45 -13.71 -8.03
CA PRO A 104 -6.79 -13.36 -7.55
C PRO A 104 -6.86 -11.90 -7.07
N TYR A 105 -5.73 -11.29 -6.70
CA TYR A 105 -5.66 -9.85 -6.38
C TYR A 105 -5.85 -8.93 -7.60
N ARG A 106 -5.83 -9.49 -8.82
CA ARG A 106 -6.15 -8.76 -10.06
C ARG A 106 -7.60 -8.94 -10.49
N LEU A 107 -8.28 -9.96 -9.97
CA LEU A 107 -9.67 -10.27 -10.30
C LEU A 107 -10.65 -9.56 -9.35
N LEU A 108 -10.24 -9.36 -8.10
CA LEU A 108 -11.06 -8.82 -7.03
C LEU A 108 -10.50 -7.47 -6.56
N ASP A 109 -11.37 -6.49 -6.34
CA ASP A 109 -10.97 -5.28 -5.59
C ASP A 109 -10.78 -5.61 -4.10
N GLY A 110 -10.13 -4.73 -3.34
CA GLY A 110 -9.88 -4.91 -1.89
C GLY A 110 -11.15 -5.00 -1.02
N ARG A 111 -12.35 -4.94 -1.62
CA ARG A 111 -13.66 -5.10 -0.99
C ARG A 111 -14.43 -6.31 -1.56
N GLY A 112 -13.80 -7.14 -2.40
CA GLY A 112 -14.39 -8.33 -2.98
C GLY A 112 -15.39 -8.10 -4.11
N ARG A 113 -15.42 -6.92 -4.74
CA ARG A 113 -16.20 -6.69 -5.97
C ARG A 113 -15.39 -7.11 -7.20
N GLU A 114 -16.09 -7.63 -8.20
CA GLU A 114 -15.49 -8.01 -9.49
C GLU A 114 -14.93 -6.76 -10.19
N VAL A 115 -13.66 -6.82 -10.61
CA VAL A 115 -13.07 -5.78 -11.46
C VAL A 115 -13.43 -6.11 -12.91
N LEU A 116 -14.22 -5.23 -13.56
CA LEU A 116 -14.59 -5.40 -14.96
C LEU A 116 -13.34 -5.49 -15.85
N PRO A 117 -13.31 -6.37 -16.87
CA PRO A 117 -12.12 -6.61 -17.69
C PRO A 117 -11.61 -5.40 -18.50
N ASP A 118 -12.40 -4.33 -18.63
CA ASP A 118 -12.01 -3.08 -19.30
C ASP A 118 -11.31 -2.08 -18.35
N GLU A 119 -11.31 -2.35 -17.03
CA GLU A 119 -10.64 -1.54 -16.01
C GLU A 119 -9.31 -2.14 -15.52
N VAL A 120 -8.74 -3.10 -16.25
CA VAL A 120 -7.44 -3.71 -15.92
C VAL A 120 -6.33 -2.66 -16.05
N ARG A 121 -6.17 -1.83 -15.01
CA ARG A 121 -4.90 -1.19 -14.70
C ARG A 121 -4.04 -2.23 -13.99
N PRO A 122 -2.84 -2.56 -14.48
CA PRO A 122 -1.97 -3.58 -13.88
C PRO A 122 -1.48 -3.29 -12.44
N THR A 123 -1.98 -2.26 -11.75
CA THR A 123 -1.17 -1.52 -10.77
C THR A 123 -1.84 -1.23 -9.43
N GLY A 124 -3.11 -1.58 -9.20
CA GLY A 124 -3.81 -1.24 -7.95
C GLY A 124 -3.11 -1.77 -6.68
N PHE A 125 -2.67 -3.03 -6.71
CA PHE A 125 -1.88 -3.66 -5.62
C PHE A 125 -0.36 -3.69 -5.90
N LEU A 126 0.05 -3.57 -7.16
CA LEU A 126 1.45 -3.66 -7.61
C LEU A 126 2.05 -2.26 -7.83
N GLY A 127 1.88 -1.38 -6.85
CA GLY A 127 2.52 -0.06 -6.85
C GLY A 127 4.06 -0.17 -6.86
N ALA A 128 4.70 0.81 -7.50
CA ALA A 128 6.11 0.84 -7.91
C ALA A 128 7.18 0.73 -6.79
N ASP A 129 6.79 0.72 -5.51
CA ASP A 129 7.73 0.69 -4.38
C ASP A 129 8.18 -0.72 -4.01
N LEU A 130 8.86 -1.43 -4.90
CA LEU A 130 9.60 -2.65 -4.53
C LEU A 130 10.89 -2.26 -3.81
N ASN A 131 10.89 -2.34 -2.47
CA ASN A 131 12.12 -2.22 -1.72
C ASN A 131 12.96 -3.53 -1.83
N PRO A 132 14.30 -3.47 -1.66
CA PRO A 132 15.16 -4.65 -1.78
C PRO A 132 14.78 -5.80 -0.83
N ASP A 133 14.25 -5.46 0.35
CA ASP A 133 13.76 -6.44 1.31
C ASP A 133 12.60 -7.28 0.77
N THR A 134 11.66 -6.64 0.06
CA THR A 134 10.51 -7.28 -0.59
C THR A 134 10.98 -8.15 -1.74
N SER A 135 11.88 -7.65 -2.59
CA SER A 135 12.44 -8.41 -3.71
C SER A 135 13.15 -9.68 -3.24
N ASN A 136 13.98 -9.59 -2.20
CA ASN A 136 14.66 -10.75 -1.63
C ASN A 136 13.67 -11.77 -1.06
N LEU A 137 12.62 -11.30 -0.39
CA LEU A 137 11.59 -12.16 0.18
C LEU A 137 10.78 -12.90 -0.89
N VAL A 138 10.46 -12.21 -2.00
CA VAL A 138 9.77 -12.80 -3.16
C VAL A 138 10.65 -13.84 -3.84
N VAL A 139 11.94 -13.56 -4.04
CA VAL A 139 12.88 -14.52 -4.64
C VAL A 139 13.03 -15.76 -3.77
N GLU A 140 13.24 -15.58 -2.46
CA GLU A 140 13.43 -16.70 -1.54
C GLU A 140 12.13 -17.50 -1.37
N GLY A 141 10.98 -16.84 -1.23
CA GLY A 141 9.68 -17.51 -1.20
C GLY A 141 9.40 -18.30 -2.48
N LEU A 142 9.75 -17.73 -3.65
CA LEU A 142 9.62 -18.42 -4.93
C LEU A 142 10.54 -19.64 -4.99
N GLN A 143 11.78 -19.53 -4.51
CA GLN A 143 12.70 -20.67 -4.43
C GLN A 143 12.09 -21.79 -3.59
N GLN A 144 11.61 -21.50 -2.39
CA GLN A 144 10.98 -22.49 -1.51
C GLN A 144 9.78 -23.17 -2.20
N LEU A 145 8.92 -22.38 -2.86
CA LEU A 145 7.76 -22.92 -3.56
C LEU A 145 8.15 -23.79 -4.77
N LEU A 146 9.16 -23.40 -5.55
CA LEU A 146 9.63 -24.17 -6.71
C LEU A 146 10.32 -25.47 -6.30
N VAL A 147 11.03 -25.48 -5.17
CA VAL A 147 11.72 -26.67 -4.63
C VAL A 147 10.75 -27.64 -3.97
N ARG A 148 9.88 -27.13 -3.09
CA ARG A 148 9.05 -27.96 -2.20
C ARG A 148 7.65 -28.20 -2.74
N GLY A 149 7.23 -27.44 -3.75
CA GLY A 149 5.85 -27.44 -4.26
C GLY A 149 4.85 -26.76 -3.31
N GLU A 150 5.31 -26.28 -2.15
CA GLU A 150 4.51 -25.60 -1.15
C GLU A 150 5.28 -24.49 -0.42
N LEU A 151 4.57 -23.45 0.01
CA LEU A 151 5.07 -22.37 0.86
C LEU A 151 4.01 -21.97 1.89
N HIS A 152 4.38 -22.11 3.17
CA HIS A 152 3.51 -21.81 4.30
C HIS A 152 4.03 -20.59 5.08
N LEU A 153 3.23 -19.54 5.21
CA LEU A 153 3.58 -18.29 5.87
C LEU A 153 2.94 -18.22 7.27
N PRO A 154 3.69 -18.28 8.38
CA PRO A 154 3.11 -18.23 9.71
C PRO A 154 2.67 -16.82 10.08
N LEU A 155 1.37 -16.52 10.00
CA LEU A 155 0.81 -15.21 10.32
C LEU A 155 -0.22 -15.31 11.46
N SER A 156 -0.29 -14.28 12.30
CA SER A 156 -1.32 -14.18 13.33
C SER A 156 -2.70 -13.80 12.76
N GLY A 157 -2.74 -13.09 11.63
CA GLY A 157 -3.95 -12.68 10.93
C GLY A 157 -3.65 -12.23 9.49
N PRO A 158 -4.67 -11.90 8.69
CA PRO A 158 -4.49 -11.28 7.38
C PRO A 158 -3.86 -9.88 7.53
N ASP A 159 -2.87 -9.57 6.70
CA ASP A 159 -2.11 -8.31 6.74
C ASP A 159 -1.81 -7.79 5.31
N SER A 160 -2.05 -6.50 5.07
CA SER A 160 -1.85 -5.83 3.78
C SER A 160 -0.42 -5.91 3.25
N ALA A 161 0.58 -5.92 4.14
CA ALA A 161 1.97 -6.08 3.74
C ALA A 161 2.22 -7.50 3.20
N SER A 162 1.59 -8.51 3.81
CA SER A 162 1.67 -9.91 3.37
C SER A 162 0.95 -10.12 2.02
N ASP A 163 -0.24 -9.54 1.85
CA ASP A 163 -1.00 -9.61 0.59
C ASP A 163 -0.20 -9.02 -0.58
N ARG A 164 0.47 -7.88 -0.35
CA ARG A 164 1.32 -7.25 -1.36
C ARG A 164 2.45 -8.18 -1.80
N ILE A 165 3.12 -8.83 -0.85
CA ILE A 165 4.20 -9.76 -1.16
C ILE A 165 3.68 -11.01 -1.87
N LEU A 166 2.56 -11.57 -1.41
CA LEU A 166 1.92 -12.74 -2.02
C LEU A 166 1.48 -12.43 -3.46
N SER A 167 0.98 -11.22 -3.74
CA SER A 167 0.66 -10.79 -5.10
C SER A 167 1.90 -10.73 -6.01
N PHE A 168 3.04 -10.21 -5.53
CA PHE A 168 4.30 -10.25 -6.28
C PHE A 168 4.82 -11.68 -6.48
N LEU A 169 4.72 -12.52 -5.44
CA LEU A 169 5.12 -13.93 -5.51
C LEU A 169 4.28 -14.67 -6.55
N LEU A 170 2.95 -14.53 -6.51
CA LEU A 170 2.04 -15.08 -7.52
C LEU A 170 2.43 -14.61 -8.92
N THR A 171 2.74 -13.33 -9.09
CA THR A 171 3.17 -12.76 -10.38
C THR A 171 4.50 -13.33 -10.88
N ALA A 172 5.38 -13.81 -9.99
CA ALA A 172 6.67 -14.41 -10.32
C ALA A 172 6.60 -15.93 -10.58
N ILE A 173 5.52 -16.62 -10.20
CA ILE A 173 5.37 -18.08 -10.41
C ILE A 173 5.13 -18.38 -11.90
N PRO A 174 5.81 -19.36 -12.53
CA PRO A 174 5.54 -19.75 -13.92
C PRO A 174 4.05 -20.05 -14.18
N ARG A 175 3.53 -19.64 -15.33
CA ARG A 175 2.09 -19.73 -15.66
C ARG A 175 1.51 -21.12 -15.44
N GLN A 176 2.24 -22.18 -15.81
CA GLN A 176 1.81 -23.57 -15.69
C GLN A 176 1.62 -23.99 -14.22
N THR A 177 2.59 -23.64 -13.37
CA THR A 177 2.54 -23.83 -11.92
C THR A 177 1.39 -23.03 -11.30
N ARG A 178 1.20 -21.79 -11.77
CA ARG A 178 0.16 -20.89 -11.27
C ARG A 178 -1.24 -21.38 -11.59
N ALA A 179 -1.44 -21.99 -12.77
CA ALA A 179 -2.73 -22.55 -13.19
C ALA A 179 -3.19 -23.71 -12.31
N SER A 180 -2.27 -24.51 -11.74
CA SER A 180 -2.59 -25.61 -10.82
C SER A 180 -2.49 -25.23 -9.33
N LEU A 181 -2.10 -24.00 -9.01
CA LEU A 181 -1.83 -23.55 -7.65
C LEU A 181 -3.11 -23.42 -6.83
N ARG A 182 -3.12 -24.02 -5.63
CA ARG A 182 -4.10 -23.70 -4.57
C ARG A 182 -3.51 -22.61 -3.67
N TYR A 183 -4.14 -21.45 -3.66
CA TYR A 183 -3.71 -20.25 -2.96
C TYR A 183 -4.72 -19.81 -1.88
N THR A 184 -4.24 -19.40 -0.70
CA THR A 184 -5.03 -18.64 0.27
C THR A 184 -4.19 -17.59 1.00
N SER A 185 -4.70 -16.36 1.10
CA SER A 185 -4.01 -15.26 1.79
C SER A 185 -4.00 -15.43 3.30
N PHE A 186 -4.90 -16.24 3.85
CA PHE A 186 -4.93 -16.65 5.25
C PHE A 186 -5.69 -17.97 5.40
N CYS A 187 -5.26 -18.86 6.30
CA CYS A 187 -5.88 -20.14 6.58
C CYS A 187 -5.86 -20.40 8.10
N PRO A 188 -7.02 -20.65 8.72
CA PRO A 188 -7.07 -20.93 10.15
C PRO A 188 -6.64 -22.36 10.56
N GLY A 189 -6.51 -23.28 9.59
CA GLY A 189 -6.35 -24.72 9.84
C GLY A 189 -5.16 -25.36 9.13
N GLU A 190 -5.24 -26.67 8.93
CA GLU A 190 -4.13 -27.46 8.39
C GLU A 190 -3.76 -27.04 6.95
N PRO A 191 -2.46 -26.80 6.65
CA PRO A 191 -2.06 -26.18 5.40
C PRO A 191 -1.92 -27.13 4.20
N TRP A 192 -1.98 -28.45 4.39
CA TRP A 192 -1.71 -29.46 3.35
C TRP A 192 -2.66 -29.41 2.16
N GLN A 193 -3.79 -28.70 2.29
CA GLN A 193 -4.72 -28.48 1.20
C GLN A 193 -4.28 -27.37 0.24
N TRP A 194 -3.27 -26.57 0.60
CA TRP A 194 -2.85 -25.38 -0.13
C TRP A 194 -1.39 -25.50 -0.55
N ASN A 195 -1.07 -25.03 -1.75
CA ASN A 195 0.31 -24.91 -2.21
C ASN A 195 0.95 -23.61 -1.68
N LEU A 196 0.16 -22.54 -1.56
CA LEU A 196 0.62 -21.28 -1.02
C LEU A 196 -0.43 -20.77 -0.03
N ALA A 197 -0.08 -20.77 1.26
CA ALA A 197 -1.00 -20.39 2.33
C ALA A 197 -0.32 -19.56 3.40
N ALA A 198 -1.01 -18.53 3.91
CA ALA A 198 -0.65 -17.95 5.19
C ALA A 198 -1.39 -18.64 6.33
N VAL A 199 -0.67 -19.41 7.14
CA VAL A 199 -1.23 -20.27 8.17
C VAL A 199 -1.33 -19.51 9.49
N HIS A 200 -2.47 -19.61 10.15
CA HIS A 200 -2.67 -19.02 11.47
C HIS A 200 -1.67 -19.59 12.47
N GLN A 201 -0.80 -18.74 12.98
CA GLN A 201 0.10 -19.05 14.08
C GLN A 201 -0.01 -17.95 15.14
N PRO A 202 -0.46 -18.26 16.37
CA PRO A 202 -0.51 -17.30 17.45
C PRO A 202 0.86 -16.65 17.69
N GLY A 203 0.90 -15.31 17.63
CA GLY A 203 2.14 -14.53 17.74
C GLY A 203 3.04 -14.53 16.50
N GLY A 204 2.61 -15.13 15.39
CA GLY A 204 3.30 -15.08 14.10
C GLY A 204 3.21 -13.69 13.46
N SER A 205 4.33 -13.16 13.02
CA SER A 205 4.41 -11.89 12.29
C SER A 205 5.09 -12.08 10.92
N LEU A 206 4.92 -11.10 10.03
CA LEU A 206 5.68 -11.03 8.77
C LEU A 206 7.21 -11.07 9.02
N VAL A 207 7.67 -10.54 10.16
CA VAL A 207 9.07 -10.59 10.59
C VAL A 207 9.51 -12.03 10.89
N ASP A 208 8.65 -12.84 11.49
CA ASP A 208 8.92 -14.26 11.76
C ASP A 208 8.94 -15.09 10.48
N TRP A 209 8.06 -14.78 9.53
CA TRP A 209 8.11 -15.37 8.19
C TRP A 209 9.42 -15.03 7.49
N LYS A 210 9.83 -13.75 7.48
CA LYS A 210 11.12 -13.31 6.94
C LYS A 210 12.27 -14.07 7.58
N ARG A 211 12.26 -14.25 8.91
CA ARG A 211 13.28 -15.04 9.61
C ARG A 211 13.26 -16.51 9.18
N ARG A 212 12.10 -17.14 9.00
CA ARG A 212 12.02 -18.56 8.62
C ARG A 212 12.44 -18.79 7.18
N VAL A 213 11.92 -18.00 6.24
CA VAL A 213 12.22 -18.14 4.81
C VAL A 213 13.70 -17.89 4.53
N LEU A 214 14.31 -16.89 5.17
CA LEU A 214 15.75 -16.63 5.03
C LEU A 214 16.66 -17.65 5.75
N ASN A 215 16.12 -18.47 6.67
CA ASN A 215 16.89 -19.46 7.43
C ASN A 215 16.68 -20.91 6.94
N LEU A 216 15.79 -21.15 5.97
CA LEU A 216 15.45 -22.49 5.46
C LEU A 216 16.17 -22.78 4.13
N LEU A 217 17.50 -22.69 4.08
CA LEU A 217 18.26 -22.96 2.85
C LEU A 217 19.13 -24.22 2.99
N GLU A 218 18.59 -25.39 2.67
CA GLU A 218 19.40 -26.61 2.48
C GLU A 218 19.14 -27.35 1.15
N ASP A 219 18.12 -26.97 0.38
CA ASP A 219 17.75 -27.70 -0.84
C ASP A 219 18.20 -26.93 -2.11
N ASP A 220 19.02 -27.56 -2.95
CA ASP A 220 19.45 -27.02 -4.26
C ASP A 220 18.26 -27.04 -5.24
N PRO A 221 17.79 -25.87 -5.75
CA PRO A 221 16.68 -25.80 -6.69
C PRO A 221 16.99 -26.41 -8.07
N GLY A 222 18.25 -26.78 -8.33
CA GLY A 222 18.67 -27.37 -9.59
C GLY A 222 18.83 -26.33 -10.69
N LYS A 223 19.57 -26.69 -11.75
CA LYS A 223 20.06 -25.74 -12.77
C LYS A 223 18.97 -24.92 -13.45
N SER A 224 17.80 -25.51 -13.72
CA SER A 224 16.69 -24.84 -14.41
C SER A 224 16.02 -23.79 -13.52
N ALA A 225 15.69 -24.13 -12.27
CA ALA A 225 15.11 -23.19 -11.33
C ALA A 225 16.11 -22.11 -10.91
N THR A 226 17.40 -22.42 -10.76
CA THR A 226 18.45 -21.41 -10.50
C THR A 226 18.56 -20.39 -11.64
N ALA A 227 18.43 -20.80 -12.90
CA ALA A 227 18.44 -19.90 -14.05
C ALA A 227 17.19 -19.00 -14.08
N TYR A 228 16.02 -19.58 -13.74
CA TYR A 228 14.77 -18.84 -13.63
C TYR A 228 14.80 -17.82 -12.48
N LEU A 229 15.19 -18.24 -11.28
CA LEU A 229 15.33 -17.39 -10.10
C LEU A 229 16.30 -16.23 -10.37
N ARG A 230 17.44 -16.48 -11.03
CA ARG A 230 18.37 -15.40 -11.43
C ARG A 230 17.71 -14.37 -12.34
N SER A 231 16.88 -14.82 -13.28
CA SER A 231 16.15 -13.94 -14.20
C SER A 231 15.07 -13.13 -13.46
N VAL A 232 14.35 -13.76 -12.53
CA VAL A 232 13.38 -13.11 -11.63
C VAL A 232 14.07 -12.05 -10.76
N THR A 233 15.19 -12.39 -10.12
CA THR A 233 15.99 -11.45 -9.31
C THR A 233 16.44 -10.25 -10.13
N GLY A 234 16.90 -10.49 -11.37
CA GLY A 234 17.29 -9.42 -12.29
C GLY A 234 16.14 -8.43 -12.55
N ARG A 235 14.95 -8.94 -12.86
CA ARG A 235 13.75 -8.11 -13.12
C ARG A 235 13.26 -7.37 -11.89
N LEU A 236 13.18 -8.04 -10.73
CA LEU A 236 12.77 -7.42 -9.47
C LEU A 236 13.75 -6.35 -8.99
N SER A 237 15.06 -6.51 -9.26
CA SER A 237 16.09 -5.53 -8.86
C SER A 237 15.99 -4.18 -9.58
N ILE A 238 15.39 -4.16 -10.78
CA ILE A 238 15.17 -2.96 -11.59
C ILE A 238 13.70 -2.52 -11.60
N GLY A 239 12.83 -3.17 -10.84
CA GLY A 239 11.39 -2.87 -10.78
C GLY A 239 10.61 -3.23 -12.06
N ASP A 240 11.13 -4.13 -12.90
CA ASP A 240 10.52 -4.51 -14.18
C ASP A 240 9.42 -5.57 -14.01
N ILE A 241 8.24 -5.12 -13.58
CA ILE A 241 7.05 -5.98 -13.36
C ILE A 241 6.52 -6.57 -14.66
N GLN A 242 6.50 -5.79 -15.74
CA GLN A 242 6.05 -6.28 -17.05
C GLN A 242 6.98 -7.37 -17.57
N GLY A 243 8.30 -7.19 -17.44
CA GLY A 243 9.29 -8.21 -17.79
C GLY A 243 9.23 -9.44 -16.88
N LEU A 244 8.81 -9.29 -15.62
CA LEU A 244 8.56 -10.42 -14.71
C LEU A 244 7.35 -11.25 -15.19
N GLU A 245 6.25 -10.59 -15.59
CA GLU A 245 5.07 -11.24 -16.14
C GLU A 245 5.38 -11.97 -17.45
N GLU A 246 6.13 -11.33 -18.34
CA GLU A 246 6.57 -11.93 -19.61
C GLU A 246 7.43 -13.18 -19.35
N LEU A 247 8.37 -13.07 -18.41
CA LEU A 247 9.25 -14.17 -18.02
C LEU A 247 8.44 -15.35 -17.45
N ALA A 248 7.48 -15.08 -16.57
CA ALA A 248 6.61 -16.10 -15.99
C ALA A 248 5.66 -16.73 -17.02
N ARG A 249 5.28 -15.99 -18.06
CA ARG A 249 4.42 -16.47 -19.16
C ARG A 249 5.18 -17.37 -20.14
N THR A 250 6.42 -16.99 -20.47
CA THR A 250 7.23 -17.66 -21.49
C THR A 250 8.01 -18.86 -20.96
N THR A 251 8.37 -18.86 -19.67
CA THR A 251 9.12 -19.96 -19.08
C THR A 251 8.25 -21.21 -18.95
N HIS A 252 8.72 -22.31 -19.53
CA HIS A 252 8.13 -23.64 -19.33
C HIS A 252 8.92 -24.35 -18.24
N TYR A 253 8.38 -24.30 -17.02
CA TYR A 253 8.93 -25.00 -15.87
C TYR A 253 7.77 -25.70 -15.16
N GLN A 254 7.78 -27.04 -15.17
CA GLN A 254 6.89 -27.85 -14.34
C GLN A 254 7.66 -28.28 -13.11
N PRO A 255 7.45 -27.64 -11.93
CA PRO A 255 7.78 -28.30 -10.69
C PRO A 255 6.93 -29.57 -10.60
N SER A 256 7.50 -30.65 -10.09
CA SER A 256 6.79 -31.90 -9.84
C SER A 256 5.74 -31.69 -8.73
N LEU A 257 4.62 -31.05 -9.06
CA LEU A 257 3.47 -30.80 -8.19
C LEU A 257 2.58 -32.05 -8.03
N GLU A 258 3.16 -33.25 -8.12
CA GLU A 258 2.42 -34.47 -7.81
C GLU A 258 2.09 -34.49 -6.31
N VAL A 259 0.90 -34.01 -6.01
CA VAL A 259 0.23 -34.08 -4.71
C VAL A 259 0.35 -35.50 -4.15
N GLY A 260 1.15 -35.64 -3.09
CA GLY A 260 0.79 -36.39 -1.88
C GLY A 260 -0.12 -37.60 -2.03
N ARG A 261 0.27 -38.58 -2.86
CA ARG A 261 -0.06 -40.00 -2.65
C ARG A 261 1.17 -40.73 -2.12
N ARG A 262 1.80 -40.19 -1.08
CA ARG A 262 2.62 -41.01 -0.17
C ARG A 262 1.66 -41.68 0.80
N THR A 263 1.20 -42.88 0.42
CA THR A 263 0.71 -43.88 1.37
C THR A 263 1.86 -44.25 2.30
N THR A 264 2.06 -43.49 3.37
CA THR A 264 2.75 -44.00 4.55
C THR A 264 1.71 -44.74 5.38
N SER A 265 1.78 -46.07 5.34
CA SER A 265 1.18 -46.95 6.34
C SER A 265 1.47 -46.47 7.77
N PRO A 266 0.59 -46.77 8.74
CA PRO A 266 0.71 -46.30 10.12
C PRO A 266 1.90 -46.99 10.82
N GLY A 267 3.07 -46.35 10.75
CA GLY A 267 4.23 -46.67 11.56
C GLY A 267 4.27 -45.73 12.76
N ARG A 268 3.83 -46.23 13.91
CA ARG A 268 3.96 -45.60 15.22
C ARG A 268 5.46 -45.38 15.52
N THR A 269 5.91 -44.13 15.54
CA THR A 269 7.11 -43.72 16.28
C THR A 269 6.84 -42.34 16.88
N PRO A 270 6.85 -42.20 18.22
CA PRO A 270 6.54 -40.94 18.87
C PRO A 270 7.67 -39.94 18.61
N MET A 271 7.30 -38.68 18.36
CA MET A 271 8.23 -37.57 18.43
C MET A 271 8.82 -37.50 19.86
N PRO A 272 10.14 -37.29 20.02
CA PRO A 272 10.73 -37.10 21.34
C PRO A 272 10.34 -35.72 21.88
N GLU A 273 9.61 -35.73 23.00
CA GLU A 273 9.52 -34.59 23.91
C GLU A 273 10.92 -34.23 24.43
N SER A 274 11.32 -32.99 24.15
CA SER A 274 12.20 -32.12 24.95
C SER A 274 13.56 -32.64 25.46
N LEU A 275 14.63 -31.99 25.01
CA LEU A 275 15.82 -31.67 25.82
C LEU A 275 16.10 -30.17 25.66
N SER A 276 15.62 -29.31 26.56
CA SER A 276 16.25 -28.95 27.83
C SER A 276 17.65 -28.36 27.66
N MET A 277 17.74 -27.02 27.72
CA MET A 277 18.99 -26.34 28.06
C MET A 277 19.41 -26.76 29.48
N GLY A 278 20.45 -27.58 29.55
CA GLY A 278 21.14 -27.93 30.79
C GLY A 278 21.97 -26.75 31.31
N ARG A 279 21.79 -26.44 32.60
CA ARG A 279 22.64 -25.56 33.40
C ARG A 279 23.96 -26.25 33.76
N SER A 280 25.00 -25.43 33.97
CA SER A 280 25.95 -25.56 35.10
C SER A 280 26.73 -24.24 35.25
N PRO A 281 27.30 -23.91 36.43
CA PRO A 281 26.72 -23.93 37.78
C PRO A 281 26.74 -22.51 38.42
N ALA A 282 25.92 -22.29 39.45
CA ALA A 282 25.92 -21.05 40.23
C ALA A 282 26.75 -21.19 41.52
N ALA A 283 27.54 -20.16 41.85
CA ALA A 283 28.15 -19.97 43.16
C ALA A 283 27.20 -19.17 44.09
N ALA A 284 26.93 -19.78 45.25
CA ALA A 284 26.54 -19.28 46.58
C ALA A 284 25.56 -18.08 46.81
N VAL A 285 24.36 -18.40 47.36
CA VAL A 285 23.71 -17.99 48.67
C VAL A 285 23.58 -16.47 49.03
N PRO A 286 22.58 -15.94 49.83
CA PRO A 286 21.35 -16.48 50.47
C PRO A 286 20.00 -15.68 50.33
N SER A 287 18.89 -16.43 50.51
CA SER A 287 17.69 -16.26 51.41
C SER A 287 16.76 -15.01 51.48
N GLN A 288 15.47 -15.29 51.16
CA GLN A 288 14.18 -14.92 51.85
C GLN A 288 13.73 -13.43 52.02
N PRO A 289 12.42 -13.13 52.32
CA PRO A 289 11.13 -13.76 51.95
C PRO A 289 10.02 -12.75 51.52
N ARG A 290 8.87 -13.32 51.09
CA ARG A 290 7.54 -12.72 50.77
C ARG A 290 6.88 -11.96 51.95
N PRO A 291 5.89 -11.08 51.68
CA PRO A 291 4.45 -11.41 51.86
C PRO A 291 3.57 -10.86 50.71
N ALA A 292 2.51 -11.50 50.19
CA ALA A 292 1.21 -11.94 50.73
C ALA A 292 0.07 -10.88 50.67
N ALA A 293 -0.79 -11.05 49.66
CA ALA A 293 -2.26 -11.03 49.64
C ALA A 293 -3.11 -9.76 49.91
N THR A 294 -4.32 -9.85 49.32
CA THR A 294 -5.58 -9.09 49.53
C THR A 294 -5.72 -7.77 48.76
N GLY A 295 -6.81 -7.49 48.02
CA GLY A 295 -8.05 -8.22 47.79
C GLY A 295 -8.88 -7.56 46.68
N GLN A 296 -9.78 -8.34 46.07
CA GLN A 296 -10.98 -7.84 45.37
C GLN A 296 -12.04 -7.43 46.41
N PRO A 297 -13.07 -6.66 46.01
CA PRO A 297 -14.30 -7.31 45.58
C PRO A 297 -14.92 -6.72 44.29
N ALA A 298 -15.76 -7.55 43.67
CA ALA A 298 -16.64 -7.23 42.55
C ALA A 298 -18.08 -6.98 43.03
N ALA A 299 -18.83 -6.14 42.30
CA ALA A 299 -20.28 -6.20 42.06
C ALA A 299 -20.60 -5.11 40.99
N SER A 300 -21.04 -5.47 39.78
CA SER A 300 -22.45 -5.63 39.33
C SER A 300 -23.24 -4.29 39.34
N VAL A 301 -24.09 -3.89 38.39
CA VAL A 301 -24.66 -4.37 37.11
C VAL A 301 -25.66 -3.26 36.65
N LEU A 302 -25.85 -3.05 35.32
CA LEU A 302 -26.97 -2.36 34.62
C LEU A 302 -27.21 -0.85 34.93
N THR A 303 -27.68 0.07 34.07
CA THR A 303 -28.41 0.15 32.78
C THR A 303 -28.10 1.56 32.21
N GLY A 304 -27.90 1.77 30.90
CA GLY A 304 -28.94 2.20 29.95
C GLY A 304 -29.24 3.71 30.00
N SER A 305 -28.94 4.47 28.93
CA SER A 305 -29.80 5.54 28.35
C SER A 305 -29.07 6.36 27.29
N ARG A 306 -29.76 6.59 26.17
CA ARG A 306 -29.57 7.69 25.21
C ARG A 306 -29.62 9.04 25.92
N ASP A 307 -28.84 10.01 25.47
CA ASP A 307 -29.39 11.24 24.91
C ASP A 307 -28.34 12.15 24.26
N GLU A 308 -28.88 12.95 23.35
CA GLU A 308 -28.29 13.96 22.49
C GLU A 308 -27.58 15.10 23.22
N GLY A 309 -26.73 15.83 22.47
CA GLY A 309 -26.79 17.28 22.53
C GLY A 309 -25.56 18.03 23.06
N ALA A 310 -25.07 18.91 22.19
CA ALA A 310 -24.48 20.22 22.47
C ALA A 310 -22.99 20.33 22.87
N PHE A 311 -22.26 20.97 21.95
CA PHE A 311 -21.07 21.80 22.21
C PHE A 311 -21.19 22.66 23.48
N PRO A 312 -20.04 23.01 24.08
CA PRO A 312 -19.72 24.43 24.04
C PRO A 312 -18.26 24.74 23.66
N ARG A 313 -18.17 25.79 22.83
CA ARG A 313 -17.00 26.67 22.72
C ARG A 313 -16.59 27.18 24.10
N SER A 314 -15.29 27.17 24.40
CA SER A 314 -14.70 28.27 25.18
C SER A 314 -13.23 28.48 24.82
N ALA A 315 -12.97 29.71 24.38
CA ALA A 315 -11.64 30.26 24.21
C ALA A 315 -11.00 30.50 25.58
N ARG A 316 -9.70 30.24 25.70
CA ARG A 316 -8.85 30.86 26.73
C ARG A 316 -7.51 31.27 26.15
N LYS A 317 -7.40 32.57 25.87
CA LYS A 317 -6.15 33.35 25.91
C LYS A 317 -5.68 33.44 27.36
N VAL A 318 -4.43 33.05 27.64
CA VAL A 318 -3.54 33.63 28.69
C VAL A 318 -2.10 33.34 28.22
N VAL A 319 -1.42 34.31 27.60
CA VAL A 319 -0.42 35.25 28.17
C VAL A 319 0.88 34.57 28.65
N LEU A 320 1.98 35.06 28.04
CA LEU A 320 3.38 34.86 28.39
C LEU A 320 3.65 34.93 29.91
N GLU A 321 4.54 34.06 30.40
CA GLU A 321 5.50 34.49 31.42
C GLU A 321 6.86 33.79 31.28
N ARG A 322 7.87 34.61 30.97
CA ARG A 322 9.29 34.31 31.16
C ARG A 322 9.58 34.28 32.65
N ARG A 323 10.11 33.20 33.21
CA ARG A 323 10.99 33.29 34.39
C ARG A 323 12.17 32.34 34.31
N ARG A 324 13.34 32.98 34.44
CA ARG A 324 14.68 32.44 34.66
C ARG A 324 14.73 31.64 35.95
N LEU A 325 15.39 30.49 35.95
CA LEU A 325 16.09 30.00 37.13
C LEU A 325 17.52 29.57 36.75
N ARG A 326 18.45 30.07 37.57
CA ARG A 326 19.90 29.91 37.51
C ARG A 326 20.33 28.48 37.89
N PRO A 327 21.55 28.07 37.49
CA PRO A 327 22.04 26.71 37.64
C PRO A 327 22.65 26.48 39.04
N LEU A 328 22.51 25.25 39.54
CA LEU A 328 23.27 24.74 40.67
C LEU A 328 24.70 24.36 40.23
N VAL A 329 25.64 24.58 41.15
CA VAL A 329 27.08 24.67 40.95
C VAL A 329 27.79 23.47 41.61
N MET A 330 28.72 22.86 40.83
CA MET A 330 29.97 22.14 41.17
C MET A 330 29.94 20.78 41.94
N PRO A 331 30.99 19.92 41.87
CA PRO A 331 32.35 20.19 41.35
C PRO A 331 32.99 19.22 40.33
N ASP A 332 34.02 19.80 39.72
CA ASP A 332 35.09 19.30 38.85
C ASP A 332 35.71 17.92 39.18
N THR A 333 36.17 17.21 38.14
CA THR A 333 37.57 16.73 38.06
C THR A 333 38.03 16.56 36.60
N HIS A 334 39.29 16.99 36.35
CA HIS A 334 40.17 16.76 35.20
C HIS A 334 39.91 17.46 33.85
N ARG A 335 40.30 18.74 33.79
CA ARG A 335 40.77 19.42 32.57
C ARG A 335 42.26 19.12 32.30
N SER A 336 42.57 18.57 31.13
CA SER A 336 43.90 18.71 30.50
C SER A 336 43.91 19.93 29.58
N ARG A 337 44.93 20.78 29.75
CA ARG A 337 45.08 22.08 29.09
C ARG A 337 45.42 21.92 27.60
N ARG A 338 44.67 22.62 26.74
CA ARG A 338 45.09 22.96 25.37
C ARG A 338 46.13 24.08 25.44
N LEU A 339 47.27 23.88 24.77
CA LEU A 339 48.23 24.95 24.44
C LEU A 339 47.73 25.73 23.20
N PRO A 340 47.96 27.05 23.12
CA PRO A 340 47.59 27.87 21.96
C PRO A 340 48.55 27.63 20.78
N GLY A 341 47.99 27.58 19.56
CA GLY A 341 48.69 27.22 18.31
C GLY A 341 49.85 28.11 17.86
N GLN A 342 50.24 29.15 18.62
CA GLN A 342 51.44 29.96 18.35
C GLN A 342 52.74 29.31 18.83
N VAL A 343 52.69 28.35 19.77
CA VAL A 343 53.91 27.66 20.24
C VAL A 343 54.39 26.63 19.21
N ILE A 344 53.48 26.01 18.45
CA ILE A 344 53.83 24.97 17.45
C ILE A 344 54.53 25.60 16.23
N SER A 345 54.11 26.77 15.76
CA SER A 345 54.82 27.45 14.66
C SER A 345 56.21 27.93 15.07
N MET A 346 56.40 28.32 16.33
CA MET A 346 57.71 28.69 16.86
C MET A 346 58.64 27.47 16.98
N PHE A 347 58.15 26.30 17.39
CA PHE A 347 58.94 25.07 17.44
C PHE A 347 59.33 24.54 16.04
N VAL A 348 58.46 24.66 15.04
CA VAL A 348 58.80 24.29 13.65
C VAL A 348 59.85 25.25 13.08
N PHE A 349 59.73 26.55 13.34
CA PHE A 349 60.71 27.55 12.91
C PHE A 349 62.07 27.38 13.61
N LEU A 350 62.05 27.05 14.92
CA LEU A 350 63.26 26.76 15.69
C LEU A 350 63.92 25.45 15.24
N ALA A 351 63.15 24.43 14.88
CA ALA A 351 63.68 23.16 14.35
C ALA A 351 64.30 23.32 12.95
N VAL A 352 63.74 24.19 12.10
CA VAL A 352 64.33 24.52 10.79
C VAL A 352 65.61 25.34 10.95
N MET A 353 65.64 26.30 11.90
CA MET A 353 66.84 27.07 12.22
C MET A 353 67.96 26.21 12.86
N LEU A 354 67.61 25.33 13.82
CA LEU A 354 68.56 24.41 14.46
C LEU A 354 69.05 23.32 13.51
N GLY A 355 68.19 22.84 12.61
CA GLY A 355 68.58 21.92 11.53
C GLY A 355 69.52 22.57 10.51
N GLY A 356 69.32 23.85 10.21
CA GLY A 356 70.23 24.64 9.37
C GLY A 356 71.60 24.88 10.01
N TRP A 357 71.67 24.99 11.34
CA TRP A 357 72.93 25.14 12.08
C TRP A 357 73.71 23.82 12.19
N PHE A 358 73.02 22.68 12.37
CA PHE A 358 73.65 21.36 12.45
C PHE A 358 74.17 20.83 11.10
N LEU A 359 73.67 21.36 9.98
CA LEU A 359 74.09 20.99 8.62
C LEU A 359 75.12 21.97 8.01
N GLY A 360 75.58 22.97 8.76
CA GLY A 360 76.55 23.99 8.32
C GLY A 360 77.98 23.51 8.04
N GLY A 361 78.23 22.19 8.06
CA GLY A 361 79.54 21.60 7.77
C GLY A 361 79.74 21.08 6.34
N ILE A 362 78.72 21.16 5.47
CA ILE A 362 78.81 20.67 4.08
C ILE A 362 78.91 21.87 3.12
N PRO A 363 80.09 22.15 2.53
CA PRO A 363 80.23 23.21 1.55
C PRO A 363 79.49 22.82 0.26
N GLY A 364 78.41 23.54 -0.06
CA GLY A 364 77.67 23.39 -1.33
C GLY A 364 76.16 23.61 -1.28
N LEU A 365 75.53 23.65 -0.10
CA LEU A 365 74.08 23.86 0.04
C LEU A 365 73.78 25.29 0.51
N SER A 366 73.54 26.18 -0.46
CA SER A 366 73.00 27.53 -0.19
C SER A 366 71.54 27.43 0.27
N VAL A 367 71.20 28.03 1.42
CA VAL A 367 69.81 28.15 1.92
C VAL A 367 68.88 28.78 0.89
N LYS A 368 69.43 29.56 -0.05
CA LYS A 368 68.70 30.18 -1.16
C LYS A 368 68.16 29.16 -2.17
N SER A 369 68.90 28.08 -2.46
CA SER A 369 68.44 27.02 -3.39
C SER A 369 67.41 26.08 -2.77
N LEU A 370 67.38 25.98 -1.44
CA LEU A 370 66.36 25.22 -0.70
C LEU A 370 65.05 26.02 -0.59
N ALA A 371 65.13 27.35 -0.46
CA ALA A 371 63.98 28.24 -0.46
C ALA A 371 63.32 28.37 -1.85
N GLU A 372 64.12 28.40 -2.93
CA GLU A 372 63.62 28.43 -4.32
C GLU A 372 62.96 27.10 -4.75
N ARG A 373 63.30 25.97 -4.09
CA ARG A 373 62.65 24.66 -4.33
C ARG A 373 61.35 24.44 -3.56
N LEU A 374 61.06 25.25 -2.53
CA LEU A 374 59.90 25.06 -1.65
C LEU A 374 58.75 26.04 -1.94
N ILE A 375 58.90 26.95 -2.90
CA ILE A 375 57.86 27.87 -3.34
C ILE A 375 57.68 27.71 -4.85
N PRO A 376 56.62 27.04 -5.34
CA PRO A 376 56.32 27.05 -6.76
C PRO A 376 55.87 28.46 -7.16
N ALA A 377 56.59 29.07 -8.09
CA ALA A 377 56.22 30.29 -8.77
C ALA A 377 54.82 30.16 -9.38
N TRP A 378 53.90 31.02 -8.95
CA TRP A 378 52.62 31.22 -9.63
C TRP A 378 52.89 31.99 -10.91
N GLY A 379 52.96 31.28 -12.04
CA GLY A 379 53.14 31.88 -13.36
C GLY A 379 52.79 30.90 -14.48
N ASN A 380 51.65 31.17 -15.13
CA ASN A 380 51.23 30.72 -16.46
C ASN A 380 50.82 29.24 -16.66
N GLY A 381 49.50 29.04 -16.80
CA GLY A 381 48.95 28.35 -17.98
C GLY A 381 48.95 26.83 -18.02
N ALA A 382 49.26 26.11 -16.93
CA ALA A 382 49.06 24.67 -16.84
C ALA A 382 48.34 24.31 -15.54
N VAL A 383 47.27 23.54 -15.64
CA VAL A 383 46.53 22.98 -14.50
C VAL A 383 47.52 22.15 -13.66
N PRO A 384 47.75 22.47 -12.36
CA PRO A 384 48.64 21.65 -11.54
C PRO A 384 47.97 20.29 -11.31
N GLN A 385 48.68 19.20 -11.59
CA GLN A 385 48.38 17.92 -10.96
C GLN A 385 48.47 18.13 -9.45
N GLU A 386 47.34 17.99 -8.74
CA GLU A 386 47.29 18.10 -7.29
C GLU A 386 48.23 17.06 -6.66
N ALA A 387 49.14 17.51 -5.79
CA ALA A 387 50.05 16.62 -5.08
C ALA A 387 49.24 15.61 -4.23
N PRO A 388 49.67 14.34 -4.15
CA PRO A 388 48.95 13.33 -3.38
C PRO A 388 48.84 13.75 -1.90
N LEU A 389 47.65 13.57 -1.32
CA LEU A 389 47.34 13.97 0.06
C LEU A 389 48.17 13.18 1.09
N LEU A 390 48.54 11.93 0.76
CA LEU A 390 49.48 11.09 1.50
C LEU A 390 50.58 10.57 0.56
N THR A 391 51.84 10.55 1.00
CA THR A 391 52.94 9.89 0.29
C THR A 391 52.76 8.37 0.39
N VAL A 392 52.21 7.71 -0.63
CA VAL A 392 51.93 6.27 -0.61
C VAL A 392 53.21 5.43 -0.53
N VAL A 393 53.22 4.42 0.35
CA VAL A 393 54.30 3.43 0.45
C VAL A 393 54.27 2.52 -0.79
N ASP A 394 55.31 2.59 -1.61
CA ASP A 394 55.47 1.72 -2.78
C ASP A 394 55.92 0.32 -2.35
N VAL A 395 54.93 -0.54 -2.09
CA VAL A 395 55.13 -1.93 -1.66
C VAL A 395 55.93 -2.71 -2.71
N GLY A 396 55.71 -2.44 -4.00
CA GLY A 396 56.42 -3.12 -5.09
C GLY A 396 57.92 -2.90 -5.00
N ARG A 397 58.35 -1.64 -4.91
CA ARG A 397 59.77 -1.28 -4.79
C ARG A 397 60.41 -1.80 -3.50
N ILE A 398 59.67 -1.79 -2.39
CA ILE A 398 60.18 -2.34 -1.12
C ILE A 398 60.36 -3.85 -1.24
N TYR A 399 59.40 -4.55 -1.84
CA TYR A 399 59.50 -5.98 -2.07
C TYR A 399 60.66 -6.35 -3.00
N GLU A 400 60.92 -5.62 -4.09
CA GLU A 400 62.10 -5.83 -4.95
C GLU A 400 63.40 -5.72 -4.13
N SER A 401 63.52 -4.67 -3.32
CA SER A 401 64.69 -4.47 -2.46
C SER A 401 64.88 -5.60 -1.43
N VAL A 402 63.78 -6.09 -0.85
CA VAL A 402 63.79 -7.23 0.09
C VAL A 402 64.17 -8.52 -0.64
N LEU A 403 63.64 -8.74 -1.83
CA LEU A 403 63.88 -9.93 -2.64
C LEU A 403 65.35 -10.02 -3.07
N THR A 404 65.94 -8.94 -3.57
CA THR A 404 67.37 -8.90 -3.93
C THR A 404 68.26 -9.20 -2.72
N ARG A 405 67.93 -8.64 -1.55
CA ARG A 405 68.70 -8.90 -0.32
C ARG A 405 68.52 -10.32 0.20
N TYR A 406 67.32 -10.88 0.08
CA TYR A 406 67.04 -12.28 0.39
C TYR A 406 67.87 -13.23 -0.50
N GLN A 407 67.89 -13.01 -1.82
CA GLN A 407 68.68 -13.78 -2.78
C GLN A 407 70.20 -13.68 -2.48
N ASN A 408 70.70 -12.48 -2.19
CA ASN A 408 72.11 -12.28 -1.84
C ASN A 408 72.49 -12.97 -0.52
N ARG A 409 71.60 -12.99 0.50
CA ARG A 409 71.84 -13.69 1.77
C ARG A 409 71.86 -15.21 1.61
N ILE A 410 71.03 -15.77 0.71
CA ILE A 410 71.08 -17.20 0.39
C ILE A 410 72.42 -17.57 -0.23
N LEU A 411 72.93 -16.75 -1.15
CA LEU A 411 74.21 -16.97 -1.81
C LEU A 411 75.42 -16.82 -0.86
N ALA A 412 75.34 -15.93 0.13
CA ALA A 412 76.46 -15.60 1.01
C ALA A 412 76.62 -16.50 2.25
N ASN A 413 75.54 -17.09 2.79
CA ASN A 413 75.55 -17.71 4.14
C ASN A 413 75.54 -19.25 4.17
N GLY A 414 75.85 -19.96 3.08
CA GLY A 414 76.10 -21.41 3.15
C GLY A 414 74.95 -22.29 3.65
N GLY A 415 73.68 -21.89 3.51
CA GLY A 415 72.56 -22.83 3.54
C GLY A 415 71.41 -22.58 4.53
N ASP A 416 71.46 -21.61 5.45
CA ASP A 416 70.31 -21.34 6.33
C ASP A 416 69.25 -20.44 5.64
N ALA A 417 68.60 -21.02 4.64
CA ALA A 417 67.56 -20.38 3.84
C ALA A 417 66.36 -19.94 4.69
N ASP A 418 66.08 -20.64 5.80
CA ASP A 418 64.99 -20.31 6.70
C ASP A 418 65.27 -19.06 7.51
N LYS A 419 66.50 -18.87 8.01
CA LYS A 419 66.90 -17.62 8.65
C LYS A 419 66.91 -16.44 7.70
N ALA A 420 67.36 -16.63 6.45
CA ALA A 420 67.30 -15.59 5.43
C ALA A 420 65.85 -15.18 5.09
N ARG A 421 64.94 -16.17 5.02
CA ARG A 421 63.51 -15.97 4.76
C ARG A 421 62.84 -15.21 5.90
N GLN A 422 63.07 -15.63 7.14
CA GLN A 422 62.52 -14.93 8.31
C GLN A 422 62.99 -13.48 8.33
N GLY A 423 64.27 -13.22 8.08
CA GLY A 423 64.80 -11.86 8.00
C GLY A 423 64.22 -11.02 6.84
N ALA A 424 63.80 -11.65 5.75
CA ALA A 424 63.11 -10.97 4.64
C ALA A 424 61.64 -10.67 4.98
N LEU A 425 60.94 -11.60 5.64
CA LEU A 425 59.56 -11.39 6.13
C LEU A 425 59.51 -10.29 7.21
N ASP A 426 60.45 -10.28 8.15
CA ASP A 426 60.56 -9.23 9.17
C ASP A 426 60.84 -7.86 8.54
N GLU A 427 61.60 -7.84 7.45
CA GLU A 427 61.91 -6.62 6.71
C GLU A 427 60.73 -6.13 5.87
N LEU A 428 59.97 -7.04 5.24
CA LEU A 428 58.70 -6.71 4.58
C LEU A 428 57.67 -6.17 5.60
N GLY A 429 57.61 -6.77 6.79
CA GLY A 429 56.75 -6.34 7.89
C GLY A 429 57.06 -4.91 8.37
N ARG A 430 58.34 -4.62 8.66
CA ARG A 430 58.77 -3.28 9.12
C ARG A 430 58.81 -2.24 8.01
N GLY A 431 59.25 -2.64 6.81
CA GLY A 431 59.50 -1.74 5.69
C GLY A 431 58.25 -1.38 4.90
N ALA A 432 57.29 -2.30 4.77
CA ALA A 432 56.07 -2.10 3.99
C ALA A 432 54.79 -2.19 4.84
N ALA A 433 54.60 -3.28 5.60
CA ALA A 433 53.32 -3.53 6.26
C ALA A 433 52.96 -2.49 7.33
N GLN A 434 53.88 -2.16 8.24
CA GLN A 434 53.66 -1.15 9.29
C GLN A 434 53.39 0.25 8.71
N PRO A 435 54.23 0.79 7.79
CA PRO A 435 53.95 2.08 7.16
C PRO A 435 52.62 2.10 6.40
N LEU A 436 52.31 1.05 5.63
CA LEU A 436 51.07 0.97 4.88
C LEU A 436 49.85 0.92 5.80
N ALA A 437 49.92 0.16 6.90
CA ALA A 437 48.86 0.14 7.91
C ALA A 437 48.61 1.53 8.53
N GLY A 438 49.68 2.28 8.82
CA GLY A 438 49.58 3.66 9.30
C GLY A 438 48.95 4.63 8.28
N GLN A 439 49.26 4.44 6.99
CA GLN A 439 48.65 5.21 5.90
C GLN A 439 47.17 4.90 5.74
N VAL A 440 46.80 3.61 5.78
CA VAL A 440 45.41 3.19 5.72
C VAL A 440 44.64 3.74 6.92
N ALA A 441 45.19 3.70 8.13
CA ALA A 441 44.56 4.32 9.30
C ALA A 441 44.34 5.83 9.11
N THR A 442 45.35 6.55 8.63
CA THR A 442 45.25 7.99 8.34
C THR A 442 44.18 8.27 7.27
N TYR A 443 44.14 7.47 6.21
CA TYR A 443 43.12 7.56 5.16
C TYR A 443 41.70 7.34 5.72
N LEU A 444 41.52 6.30 6.55
CA LEU A 444 40.25 6.01 7.19
C LEU A 444 39.77 7.19 8.05
N ASP A 445 40.67 7.82 8.82
CA ASP A 445 40.36 9.01 9.62
C ASP A 445 39.95 10.21 8.74
N VAL A 446 40.66 10.44 7.62
CA VAL A 446 40.34 11.51 6.68
C VAL A 446 38.98 11.31 6.01
N VAL A 447 38.65 10.07 5.62
CA VAL A 447 37.33 9.73 5.06
C VAL A 447 36.23 9.81 6.12
N ALA A 448 36.50 9.40 7.35
CA ALA A 448 35.56 9.50 8.47
C ALA A 448 35.18 10.96 8.79
N GLY A 449 36.07 11.92 8.52
CA GLY A 449 35.76 13.35 8.54
C GLY A 449 34.59 13.74 7.63
N GLY A 450 34.33 12.98 6.57
CA GLY A 450 33.16 13.11 5.71
C GLY A 450 33.13 14.41 4.91
N ILE A 451 31.93 14.88 4.58
CA ILE A 451 31.66 16.11 3.83
C ILE A 451 31.95 17.32 4.71
N ARG A 452 32.80 18.23 4.23
CA ARG A 452 33.14 19.48 4.92
C ARG A 452 32.08 20.54 4.63
N GLN A 453 31.62 21.23 5.67
CA GLN A 453 30.62 22.29 5.55
C GLN A 453 31.27 23.62 5.19
N GLY A 454 30.70 24.36 4.24
CA GLY A 454 31.17 25.69 3.82
C GLY A 454 32.25 25.70 2.73
N SER A 455 32.71 24.53 2.27
CA SER A 455 33.44 24.43 1.01
C SER A 455 32.49 24.58 -0.18
N ARG A 456 32.98 25.11 -1.30
CA ARG A 456 32.22 25.09 -2.55
C ARG A 456 31.96 23.62 -2.95
N PRO A 457 30.72 23.23 -3.30
CA PRO A 457 30.38 21.83 -3.61
C PRO A 457 31.33 21.18 -4.64
N GLU A 458 31.68 21.88 -5.71
CA GLU A 458 32.63 21.43 -6.74
C GLU A 458 34.04 21.13 -6.22
N ARG A 459 34.52 21.90 -5.22
CA ARG A 459 35.83 21.65 -4.60
C ARG A 459 35.77 20.43 -3.69
N GLU A 460 34.65 20.25 -3.01
CA GLU A 460 34.43 19.11 -2.12
C GLU A 460 34.25 17.80 -2.90
N ILE A 461 33.56 17.83 -4.04
CA ILE A 461 33.49 16.71 -4.99
C ILE A 461 34.89 16.29 -5.42
N ARG A 462 35.71 17.24 -5.92
CA ARG A 462 37.10 16.96 -6.33
C ARG A 462 37.94 16.37 -5.20
N ARG A 463 37.82 16.89 -3.97
CA ARG A 463 38.50 16.34 -2.80
C ARG A 463 38.10 14.90 -2.54
N LEU A 464 36.81 14.57 -2.62
CA LEU A 464 36.31 13.21 -2.39
C LEU A 464 36.70 12.27 -3.54
N GLU A 465 36.73 12.74 -4.79
CA GLU A 465 37.23 11.98 -5.94
C GLU A 465 38.73 11.68 -5.81
N ALA A 466 39.53 12.65 -5.35
CA ALA A 466 40.94 12.45 -5.04
C ALA A 466 41.12 11.39 -3.93
N LEU A 467 40.31 11.43 -2.87
CA LEU A 467 40.33 10.39 -1.83
C LEU A 467 39.94 9.02 -2.38
N VAL A 468 38.97 8.93 -3.29
CA VAL A 468 38.60 7.66 -3.95
C VAL A 468 39.78 7.12 -4.77
N ALA A 469 40.49 7.96 -5.52
CA ALA A 469 41.66 7.55 -6.29
C ALA A 469 42.79 7.06 -5.38
N GLU A 470 43.09 7.81 -4.31
CA GLU A 470 44.09 7.45 -3.31
C GLU A 470 43.76 6.13 -2.59
N GLY A 471 42.50 5.96 -2.19
CA GLY A 471 42.04 4.72 -1.59
C GLY A 471 42.14 3.53 -2.57
N LYS A 472 41.87 3.69 -3.87
CA LYS A 472 42.10 2.61 -4.84
C LYS A 472 43.57 2.19 -4.91
N ASN A 473 44.50 3.15 -4.87
CA ASN A 473 45.93 2.86 -4.85
C ASN A 473 46.32 2.07 -3.60
N LEU A 474 45.86 2.50 -2.42
CA LEU A 474 46.09 1.79 -1.16
C LEU A 474 45.51 0.36 -1.16
N THR A 475 44.38 0.12 -1.87
CA THR A 475 43.81 -1.23 -2.00
C THR A 475 44.73 -2.11 -2.84
N GLY A 476 45.25 -1.56 -3.94
CA GLY A 476 46.22 -2.23 -4.80
C GLY A 476 47.49 -2.61 -4.03
N ASP A 477 48.01 -1.70 -3.21
CA ASP A 477 49.23 -1.92 -2.44
C ASP A 477 49.06 -2.90 -1.28
N LEU A 478 47.90 -2.92 -0.61
CA LEU A 478 47.56 -3.98 0.35
C LEU A 478 47.54 -5.36 -0.33
N ALA A 479 46.95 -5.47 -1.52
CA ALA A 479 46.93 -6.72 -2.27
C ALA A 479 48.33 -7.12 -2.76
N ARG A 480 49.18 -6.17 -3.19
CA ARG A 480 50.59 -6.42 -3.51
C ARG A 480 51.36 -6.92 -2.29
N LEU A 481 51.10 -6.37 -1.12
CA LEU A 481 51.75 -6.77 0.13
C LEU A 481 51.40 -8.22 0.50
N GLU A 482 50.13 -8.60 0.36
CA GLU A 482 49.68 -9.98 0.55
C GLU A 482 50.40 -10.94 -0.42
N LEU A 483 50.52 -10.58 -1.71
CA LEU A 483 51.25 -11.37 -2.71
C LEU A 483 52.75 -11.45 -2.41
N ALA A 484 53.36 -10.36 -2.00
CA ALA A 484 54.78 -10.29 -1.62
C ALA A 484 55.07 -11.23 -0.44
N TRP A 485 54.20 -11.23 0.58
CA TRP A 485 54.30 -12.13 1.72
C TRP A 485 54.14 -13.60 1.32
N PHE A 486 53.16 -13.90 0.45
CA PHE A 486 52.94 -15.26 -0.04
C PHE A 486 54.14 -15.76 -0.84
N SER A 487 54.68 -14.93 -1.74
CA SER A 487 55.85 -15.23 -2.57
C SER A 487 57.08 -15.61 -1.74
N LEU A 488 57.36 -14.87 -0.66
CA LEU A 488 58.47 -15.18 0.26
C LEU A 488 58.20 -16.41 1.14
N THR A 489 56.97 -16.57 1.64
CA THR A 489 56.60 -17.69 2.52
C THR A 489 56.69 -19.03 1.79
N GLU A 490 56.22 -19.08 0.54
CA GLU A 490 56.18 -20.26 -0.32
C GLU A 490 57.45 -20.46 -1.15
N ARG A 491 58.46 -19.59 -0.98
CA ARG A 491 59.76 -19.65 -1.68
C ARG A 491 59.66 -19.56 -3.21
N ILE A 492 58.58 -19.00 -3.75
CA ILE A 492 58.37 -18.87 -5.21
C ILE A 492 59.14 -17.67 -5.77
N CYS A 493 59.35 -16.63 -4.96
CA CYS A 493 60.22 -15.49 -5.29
C CYS A 493 59.84 -14.77 -6.60
N TRP A 494 58.57 -14.46 -6.80
CA TRP A 494 58.09 -13.72 -7.97
C TRP A 494 58.85 -12.41 -8.15
N GLN A 495 59.49 -12.22 -9.30
CA GLN A 495 60.27 -11.01 -9.61
C GLN A 495 59.40 -9.88 -10.17
N ASP A 496 58.19 -10.19 -10.62
CA ASP A 496 57.32 -9.28 -11.35
C ASP A 496 56.29 -8.56 -10.45
N VAL A 497 56.21 -8.86 -9.15
CA VAL A 497 55.17 -8.31 -8.25
C VAL A 497 55.13 -6.77 -8.26
N ALA A 498 56.27 -6.11 -8.40
CA ALA A 498 56.36 -4.66 -8.44
C ALA A 498 55.91 -4.07 -9.79
N SER A 499 56.12 -4.78 -10.90
CA SER A 499 55.75 -4.33 -12.25
C SER A 499 54.32 -4.72 -12.64
N LEU A 500 53.61 -5.50 -11.81
CA LEU A 500 52.21 -5.82 -12.02
C LEU A 500 51.31 -4.58 -11.92
N SER A 501 50.49 -4.36 -12.96
CA SER A 501 49.34 -3.46 -12.89
C SER A 501 48.35 -3.91 -11.81
N ASP A 502 47.50 -3.00 -11.31
CA ASP A 502 46.49 -3.34 -10.29
C ASP A 502 45.56 -4.49 -10.73
N LYS A 503 45.22 -4.53 -12.03
CA LYS A 503 44.47 -5.65 -12.61
C LYS A 503 45.25 -6.97 -12.56
N GLY A 504 46.56 -6.92 -12.83
CA GLY A 504 47.44 -8.08 -12.75
C GLY A 504 47.61 -8.59 -11.31
N VAL A 505 47.74 -7.69 -10.35
CA VAL A 505 47.75 -8.00 -8.91
C VAL A 505 46.44 -8.70 -8.52
N GLN A 506 45.30 -8.09 -8.84
CA GLN A 506 44.00 -8.65 -8.50
C GLN A 506 43.76 -10.03 -9.14
N ALA A 507 44.05 -10.19 -10.44
CA ALA A 507 43.92 -11.47 -11.14
C ALA A 507 44.79 -12.57 -10.51
N ARG A 508 46.02 -12.24 -10.09
CA ARG A 508 46.90 -13.19 -9.40
C ARG A 508 46.36 -13.53 -8.02
N CYS A 509 45.90 -12.54 -7.27
CA CYS A 509 45.27 -12.79 -5.98
C CYS A 509 44.03 -13.69 -6.10
N ASP A 510 43.22 -13.51 -7.15
CA ASP A 510 42.01 -14.32 -7.39
C ASP A 510 42.36 -15.75 -7.81
N SER A 511 43.37 -15.92 -8.68
CA SER A 511 43.91 -17.24 -9.04
C SER A 511 44.44 -17.99 -7.83
N LEU A 512 45.21 -17.33 -6.96
CA LEU A 512 45.70 -17.93 -5.72
C LEU A 512 44.57 -18.24 -4.74
N SER A 513 43.57 -17.36 -4.63
CA SER A 513 42.42 -17.60 -3.75
C SER A 513 41.58 -18.79 -4.22
N ALA A 514 41.49 -19.04 -5.53
CA ALA A 514 40.86 -20.23 -6.09
C ALA A 514 41.64 -21.52 -5.75
N LEU A 515 42.98 -21.45 -5.76
CA LEU A 515 43.84 -22.60 -5.47
C LEU A 515 44.03 -22.86 -3.96
N ARG A 516 44.02 -21.80 -3.14
CA ARG A 516 44.35 -21.85 -1.70
C ARG A 516 43.46 -20.91 -0.88
N PRO A 517 42.19 -21.24 -0.62
CA PRO A 517 41.21 -20.29 -0.06
C PRO A 517 41.65 -19.53 1.21
N ALA A 518 42.48 -20.13 2.06
CA ALA A 518 42.94 -19.53 3.33
C ALA A 518 44.19 -18.63 3.24
N TRP A 519 44.83 -18.49 2.07
CA TRP A 519 46.14 -17.84 1.98
C TRP A 519 46.09 -16.34 2.34
N ARG A 520 45.05 -15.61 1.93
CA ARG A 520 44.91 -14.18 2.24
C ARG A 520 44.69 -13.94 3.73
N THR A 521 43.87 -14.76 4.38
CA THR A 521 43.63 -14.63 5.82
C THR A 521 44.93 -14.82 6.60
N ARG A 522 45.72 -15.84 6.25
CA ARG A 522 47.05 -16.06 6.85
C ARG A 522 48.01 -14.90 6.57
N ALA A 523 48.05 -14.40 5.35
CA ALA A 523 48.90 -13.26 5.00
C ALA A 523 48.52 -12.04 5.84
N ALA A 524 47.23 -11.72 5.93
CA ALA A 524 46.72 -10.58 6.67
C ALA A 524 47.01 -10.68 8.17
N GLU A 525 46.87 -11.87 8.77
CA GLU A 525 47.18 -12.12 10.19
C GLU A 525 48.68 -11.94 10.47
N ASN A 526 49.54 -12.54 9.65
CA ASN A 526 50.99 -12.48 9.86
C ASN A 526 51.58 -11.09 9.58
N LEU A 527 50.96 -10.32 8.69
CA LEU A 527 51.33 -8.94 8.41
C LEU A 527 50.67 -7.94 9.38
N ASN A 528 49.80 -8.40 10.29
CA ASN A 528 49.01 -7.59 11.20
C ASN A 528 48.14 -6.52 10.48
N ILE A 529 47.54 -6.91 9.35
CA ILE A 529 46.65 -6.08 8.53
C ILE A 529 45.23 -6.65 8.41
N SER A 530 44.88 -7.62 9.26
CA SER A 530 43.55 -8.24 9.28
C SER A 530 42.42 -7.21 9.39
N GLY A 531 41.44 -7.31 8.48
CA GLY A 531 40.29 -6.41 8.43
C GLY A 531 40.56 -5.02 7.82
N LEU A 532 41.82 -4.59 7.67
CA LEU A 532 42.15 -3.29 7.08
C LEU A 532 41.66 -3.18 5.63
N ALA A 533 41.89 -4.20 4.80
CA ALA A 533 41.45 -4.21 3.41
C ALA A 533 39.92 -4.09 3.27
N LEU A 534 39.15 -4.67 4.19
CA LEU A 534 37.69 -4.58 4.19
C LEU A 534 37.23 -3.16 4.55
N HIS A 535 37.71 -2.61 5.68
CA HIS A 535 37.37 -1.25 6.12
C HIS A 535 37.78 -0.20 5.08
N GLN A 536 38.94 -0.41 4.45
CA GLN A 536 39.48 0.47 3.44
C GLN A 536 38.65 0.46 2.14
N ARG A 537 38.20 -0.71 1.67
CA ARG A 537 37.23 -0.81 0.55
C ARG A 537 35.90 -0.14 0.89
N GLN A 538 35.37 -0.34 2.10
CA GLN A 538 34.15 0.32 2.56
C GLN A 538 34.30 1.85 2.58
N ALA A 539 35.47 2.36 3.02
CA ALA A 539 35.77 3.79 3.01
C ALA A 539 35.85 4.36 1.58
N VAL A 540 36.45 3.64 0.62
CA VAL A 540 36.45 4.04 -0.80
C VAL A 540 35.03 4.13 -1.35
N VAL A 541 34.18 3.13 -1.07
CA VAL A 541 32.77 3.14 -1.48
C VAL A 541 32.04 4.32 -0.84
N ALA A 542 32.25 4.58 0.45
CA ALA A 542 31.62 5.68 1.17
C ALA A 542 32.07 7.05 0.61
N ALA A 543 33.36 7.25 0.35
CA ALA A 543 33.88 8.48 -0.24
C ALA A 543 33.30 8.74 -1.64
N GLY A 544 33.23 7.69 -2.47
CA GLY A 544 32.60 7.77 -3.80
C GLY A 544 31.11 8.09 -3.73
N ALA A 545 30.41 7.48 -2.77
CA ALA A 545 29.00 7.77 -2.52
C ALA A 545 28.77 9.21 -2.06
N MET A 546 29.61 9.74 -1.15
CA MET A 546 29.55 11.14 -0.72
C MET A 546 29.78 12.11 -1.89
N SER A 547 30.77 11.82 -2.75
CA SER A 547 31.03 12.62 -3.96
C SER A 547 29.82 12.61 -4.90
N ARG A 548 29.29 11.42 -5.21
CA ARG A 548 28.12 11.26 -6.09
C ARG A 548 26.91 12.00 -5.54
N LEU A 549 26.67 11.90 -4.23
CA LEU A 549 25.57 12.56 -3.56
C LEU A 549 25.67 14.09 -3.67
N LEU A 550 26.85 14.68 -3.50
CA LEU A 550 27.07 16.11 -3.73
C LEU A 550 26.83 16.54 -5.18
N GLY A 551 27.19 15.69 -6.15
CA GLY A 551 26.91 15.91 -7.56
C GLY A 551 25.42 15.89 -7.86
N LEU A 552 24.67 14.94 -7.30
CA LEU A 552 23.23 14.81 -7.50
C LEU A 552 22.44 15.98 -6.89
N PHE A 553 22.92 16.55 -5.77
CA PHE A 553 22.33 17.77 -5.20
C PHE A 553 22.58 19.05 -6.03
N GLN A 554 23.43 18.99 -7.05
CA GLN A 554 23.66 20.07 -8.01
C GLN A 554 22.92 19.86 -9.34
N ALA A 555 22.13 18.79 -9.47
CA ALA A 555 21.34 18.56 -10.67
C ALA A 555 20.34 19.72 -10.88
N THR A 556 20.19 20.14 -12.13
CA THR A 556 19.29 21.24 -12.52
C THR A 556 17.89 20.75 -12.89
N SER A 557 17.70 19.45 -13.05
CA SER A 557 16.41 18.84 -13.37
C SER A 557 16.22 17.51 -12.64
N TRP A 558 14.97 17.23 -12.33
CA TRP A 558 14.52 15.95 -11.79
C TRP A 558 14.37 14.92 -12.92
N SER A 559 14.65 13.66 -12.59
CA SER A 559 14.24 12.50 -13.38
C SER A 559 14.06 11.28 -12.46
N PRO A 560 13.31 10.25 -12.90
CA PRO A 560 13.21 9.00 -12.14
C PRO A 560 14.58 8.35 -11.90
N GLN A 561 15.47 8.44 -12.88
CA GLN A 561 16.86 7.95 -12.76
C GLN A 561 17.64 8.75 -11.71
N TRP A 562 17.55 10.08 -11.72
CA TRP A 562 18.20 10.93 -10.71
C TRP A 562 17.73 10.56 -9.30
N GLN A 563 16.43 10.31 -9.12
CA GLN A 563 15.87 9.92 -7.82
C GLN A 563 16.42 8.57 -7.33
N ALA A 564 16.46 7.57 -8.22
CA ALA A 564 17.03 6.25 -7.92
C ALA A 564 18.53 6.35 -7.57
N GLU A 565 19.28 7.14 -8.34
CA GLU A 565 20.71 7.37 -8.09
C GLU A 565 20.97 8.11 -6.77
N LEU A 566 20.10 9.07 -6.41
CA LEU A 566 20.18 9.81 -5.15
C LEU A 566 19.99 8.88 -3.95
N GLN A 567 19.01 7.99 -4.03
CA GLN A 567 18.78 6.98 -3.00
C GLN A 567 19.95 5.98 -2.91
N ALA A 568 20.40 5.44 -4.04
CA ALA A 568 21.50 4.48 -4.10
C ALA A 568 22.83 5.07 -3.57
N ALA A 569 23.08 6.36 -3.82
CA ALA A 569 24.22 7.06 -3.25
C ALA A 569 24.07 7.22 -1.73
N ALA A 570 22.88 7.60 -1.24
CA ALA A 570 22.62 7.77 0.19
C ALA A 570 22.74 6.46 1.00
N GLU A 571 22.34 5.32 0.42
CA GLU A 571 22.45 3.99 1.03
C GLU A 571 23.90 3.56 1.28
N LYS A 572 24.81 3.95 0.38
CA LYS A 572 26.25 3.65 0.48
C LYS A 572 26.98 4.57 1.45
N VAL A 573 26.34 5.63 1.94
CA VAL A 573 26.89 6.50 2.99
C VAL A 573 26.59 5.89 4.37
N PRO A 574 27.63 5.62 5.20
CA PRO A 574 27.44 5.00 6.51
C PRO A 574 26.54 5.83 7.45
N PRO A 575 25.67 5.21 8.25
CA PRO A 575 24.84 5.92 9.23
C PRO A 575 25.66 6.52 10.38
N ALA A 576 26.89 6.04 10.60
CA ALA A 576 27.83 6.56 11.59
C ALA A 576 28.73 7.70 11.06
N ALA A 577 28.48 8.21 9.85
CA ALA A 577 29.27 9.29 9.26
C ALA A 577 29.19 10.61 10.07
N SER A 578 30.05 11.57 9.73
CA SER A 578 30.05 12.89 10.37
C SER A 578 28.66 13.56 10.31
N PRO A 579 28.31 14.44 11.27
CA PRO A 579 26.98 15.06 11.34
C PRO A 579 26.51 15.72 10.04
N VAL A 580 27.43 16.39 9.33
CA VAL A 580 27.16 17.05 8.04
C VAL A 580 26.87 16.01 6.96
N THR A 581 27.70 14.97 6.84
CA THR A 581 27.45 13.86 5.91
C THR A 581 26.12 13.18 6.18
N ARG A 582 25.74 13.00 7.46
CA ARG A 582 24.43 12.45 7.84
C ARG A 582 23.28 13.37 7.45
N ALA A 583 23.43 14.69 7.57
CA ALA A 583 22.42 15.64 7.11
C ALA A 583 22.19 15.53 5.60
N TYR A 584 23.27 15.41 4.82
CA TYR A 584 23.25 15.14 3.37
C TYR A 584 22.54 13.82 3.03
N ARG A 585 22.96 12.72 3.68
CA ARG A 585 22.33 11.40 3.53
C ARG A 585 20.84 11.42 3.85
N ASN A 586 20.46 12.00 4.99
CA ASN A 586 19.07 12.00 5.44
C ASN A 586 18.21 12.91 4.56
N SER A 587 18.76 14.04 4.09
CA SER A 587 18.07 14.91 3.12
C SER A 587 17.87 14.20 1.79
N ALA A 588 18.81 13.36 1.35
CA ALA A 588 18.68 12.58 0.12
C ALA A 588 17.51 11.59 0.21
N PHE A 589 17.40 10.84 1.32
CA PHE A 589 16.26 9.95 1.54
C PHE A 589 14.92 10.70 1.65
N ALA A 590 14.90 11.82 2.39
CA ALA A 590 13.68 12.61 2.55
C ALA A 590 13.24 13.23 1.22
N LEU A 591 14.19 13.75 0.43
CA LEU A 591 13.91 14.34 -0.88
C LEU A 591 13.45 13.28 -1.89
N ALA A 592 14.08 12.10 -1.94
CA ALA A 592 13.66 11.01 -2.82
C ALA A 592 12.22 10.57 -2.50
N ARG A 593 11.86 10.44 -1.21
CA ARG A 593 10.49 10.11 -0.78
C ARG A 593 9.49 11.20 -1.13
N LEU A 594 9.86 12.47 -0.92
CA LEU A 594 9.01 13.60 -1.29
C LEU A 594 8.75 13.61 -2.80
N LYS A 595 9.79 13.41 -3.62
CA LYS A 595 9.65 13.34 -5.09
C LYS A 595 8.80 12.15 -5.54
N ALA A 596 8.94 10.99 -4.89
CA ALA A 596 8.03 9.87 -5.16
C ALA A 596 6.55 10.26 -4.90
N ALA A 597 6.27 10.94 -3.77
CA ALA A 597 4.92 11.37 -3.41
C ALA A 597 4.36 12.44 -4.36
N GLU A 598 5.18 13.40 -4.79
CA GLU A 598 4.79 14.45 -5.74
C GLU A 598 4.39 13.90 -7.12
N HIS A 599 5.06 12.84 -7.57
CA HIS A 599 4.83 12.22 -8.88
C HIS A 599 3.77 11.10 -8.87
N LEU A 600 3.03 10.93 -7.76
CA LEU A 600 1.86 10.07 -7.75
C LEU A 600 0.77 10.66 -8.67
N PRO A 601 0.08 9.85 -9.51
CA PRO A 601 -0.98 10.34 -10.38
C PRO A 601 -2.08 11.13 -9.63
N ALA A 602 -2.40 10.70 -8.41
CA ALA A 602 -3.36 11.39 -7.56
C ALA A 602 -2.87 12.79 -7.15
N ALA A 603 -1.57 12.95 -6.85
CA ALA A 603 -0.97 14.23 -6.48
C ALA A 603 -0.90 15.19 -7.68
N LEU A 604 -0.48 14.70 -8.85
CA LEU A 604 -0.44 15.46 -10.10
C LEU A 604 -1.84 15.90 -10.57
N GLY A 605 -2.90 15.19 -10.17
CA GLY A 605 -4.28 15.56 -10.44
C GLY A 605 -4.86 16.65 -9.53
N LEU A 606 -4.23 16.94 -8.38
CA LEU A 606 -4.77 17.88 -7.37
C LEU A 606 -5.00 19.31 -7.89
N PRO A 607 -4.13 19.90 -8.74
CA PRO A 607 -4.39 21.23 -9.30
C PRO A 607 -5.73 21.31 -10.04
N PHE A 608 -6.21 20.22 -10.62
CA PHE A 608 -7.45 20.16 -11.40
C PHE A 608 -8.69 19.84 -10.54
N GLY A 609 -8.50 19.41 -9.29
CA GLY A 609 -9.60 19.01 -8.40
C GLY A 609 -10.34 20.19 -7.74
N GLY A 610 -11.59 19.95 -7.35
CA GLY A 610 -12.43 20.92 -6.64
C GLY A 610 -11.99 21.23 -5.20
N GLY A 611 -11.12 20.41 -4.61
CA GLY A 611 -10.63 20.55 -3.23
C GLY A 611 -9.53 21.61 -3.01
N TRP A 612 -9.05 22.25 -4.07
CA TRP A 612 -7.89 23.17 -4.03
C TRP A 612 -8.01 24.27 -2.97
N SER A 613 -9.13 25.01 -2.98
CA SER A 613 -9.39 26.13 -2.07
C SER A 613 -9.69 25.70 -0.64
N ARG A 614 -9.98 24.41 -0.40
CA ARG A 614 -10.21 23.84 0.94
C ARG A 614 -8.96 23.20 1.54
N GLY A 615 -7.77 23.50 1.01
CA GLY A 615 -6.50 22.92 1.47
C GLY A 615 -6.27 21.50 0.97
N GLY A 616 -6.86 21.13 -0.18
CA GLY A 616 -6.62 19.85 -0.84
C GLY A 616 -5.21 19.70 -1.41
N TRP A 617 -4.44 20.79 -1.49
CA TRP A 617 -3.02 20.77 -1.82
C TRP A 617 -2.19 21.23 -0.60
N PRO A 618 -1.02 20.61 -0.32
CA PRO A 618 -0.47 19.45 -1.04
C PRO A 618 -1.12 18.12 -0.64
N SER A 619 -0.81 17.04 -1.37
CA SER A 619 -1.36 15.70 -1.10
C SER A 619 -1.06 15.23 0.34
N ALA A 620 -1.79 14.23 0.83
CA ALA A 620 -1.55 13.69 2.17
C ALA A 620 -0.12 13.16 2.33
N GLU A 621 0.37 12.43 1.33
CA GLU A 621 1.71 11.83 1.29
C GLU A 621 2.81 12.90 1.29
N VAL A 622 2.60 14.01 0.56
CA VAL A 622 3.52 15.15 0.57
C VAL A 622 3.49 15.84 1.94
N ARG A 623 2.32 16.02 2.56
CA ARG A 623 2.19 16.62 3.90
C ARG A 623 2.88 15.79 4.98
N GLU A 624 2.89 14.47 4.86
CA GLU A 624 3.55 13.57 5.80
C GLU A 624 5.08 13.57 5.65
N THR A 625 5.58 13.69 4.41
CA THR A 625 7.03 13.61 4.12
C THR A 625 7.75 14.95 4.28
N LEU A 626 7.11 16.06 3.98
CA LEU A 626 7.69 17.41 4.03
C LEU A 626 8.31 17.81 5.39
N PRO A 627 7.69 17.50 6.56
CA PRO A 627 8.30 17.79 7.87
C PRO A 627 9.66 17.12 8.07
N VAL A 628 9.87 15.94 7.47
CA VAL A 628 11.15 15.23 7.54
C VAL A 628 12.21 16.00 6.75
N LEU A 629 11.89 16.44 5.53
CA LEU A 629 12.80 17.25 4.71
C LEU A 629 13.13 18.60 5.37
N ARG A 630 12.14 19.25 6.00
CA ARG A 630 12.35 20.49 6.77
C ARG A 630 13.30 20.27 7.94
N ARG A 631 13.12 19.18 8.68
CA ARG A 631 14.01 18.81 9.80
C ARG A 631 15.43 18.54 9.31
N THR A 632 15.60 17.86 8.18
CA THR A 632 16.93 17.57 7.65
C THR A 632 17.61 18.81 7.07
N ALA A 633 16.86 19.70 6.43
CA ALA A 633 17.35 21.01 5.99
C ALA A 633 17.82 21.88 7.17
N GLY A 634 17.13 21.81 8.31
CA GLY A 634 17.52 22.51 9.55
C GLY A 634 18.80 21.98 10.22
N MET A 635 19.33 20.82 9.81
CA MET A 635 20.61 20.31 10.31
C MET A 635 21.82 20.99 9.66
N PHE A 636 21.62 21.71 8.56
CA PHE A 636 22.66 22.54 7.95
C PHE A 636 22.77 23.88 8.69
N ARG A 637 23.95 24.50 8.65
CA ARG A 637 24.11 25.89 9.07
C ARG A 637 23.27 26.77 8.14
N GLN A 638 22.81 27.91 8.66
CA GLN A 638 21.98 28.84 7.91
C GLN A 638 22.59 29.17 6.54
N GLY A 639 21.79 29.02 5.47
CA GLY A 639 22.22 29.27 4.09
C GLY A 639 23.15 28.21 3.49
N GLN A 640 23.40 27.07 4.16
CA GLN A 640 24.30 26.02 3.69
C GLN A 640 23.60 24.71 3.32
N ALA A 641 22.26 24.67 3.33
CA ALA A 641 21.51 23.54 2.79
C ALA A 641 21.71 23.46 1.26
N PRO A 642 21.62 22.26 0.65
CA PRO A 642 21.64 22.12 -0.80
C PRO A 642 20.55 22.98 -1.45
N LEU A 643 20.87 23.65 -2.57
CA LEU A 643 19.97 24.61 -3.22
C LEU A 643 18.61 23.98 -3.52
N VAL A 644 18.58 22.77 -4.09
CA VAL A 644 17.33 22.06 -4.41
C VAL A 644 16.50 21.77 -3.16
N VAL A 645 17.13 21.40 -2.04
CA VAL A 645 16.42 21.13 -0.76
C VAL A 645 15.85 22.43 -0.19
N ALA A 646 16.65 23.49 -0.16
CA ALA A 646 16.22 24.79 0.34
C ALA A 646 15.06 25.35 -0.50
N SER A 647 15.19 25.29 -1.83
CA SER A 647 14.19 25.82 -2.78
C SER A 647 12.86 25.06 -2.68
N ILE A 648 12.90 23.73 -2.53
CA ILE A 648 11.69 22.92 -2.32
C ILE A 648 11.04 23.25 -0.98
N VAL A 649 11.81 23.33 0.11
CA VAL A 649 11.27 23.71 1.42
C VAL A 649 10.62 25.10 1.39
N GLU A 650 11.26 26.04 0.68
CA GLU A 650 10.78 27.40 0.49
C GLU A 650 9.50 27.46 -0.33
N ILE A 651 9.43 26.82 -1.50
CA ILE A 651 8.23 26.87 -2.33
C ILE A 651 7.04 26.31 -1.55
N TYR A 652 7.18 25.16 -0.88
CA TYR A 652 6.11 24.62 -0.04
C TYR A 652 5.73 25.51 1.14
N ALA A 653 6.63 26.37 1.63
CA ALA A 653 6.29 27.35 2.65
C ALA A 653 5.50 28.52 2.06
N LEU A 654 5.83 28.96 0.84
CA LEU A 654 5.12 30.03 0.13
C LEU A 654 3.69 29.60 -0.23
N ILE A 655 3.49 28.37 -0.73
CA ILE A 655 2.17 27.88 -1.19
C ILE A 655 1.42 27.00 -0.17
N ALA A 656 1.88 26.93 1.08
CA ALA A 656 1.29 26.08 2.13
C ALA A 656 -0.23 26.29 2.32
N GLU A 657 -0.68 27.54 2.24
CA GLU A 657 -2.10 27.92 2.25
C GLU A 657 -2.47 28.44 0.86
N SER A 658 -2.81 27.52 -0.05
CA SER A 658 -3.06 27.80 -1.47
C SER A 658 -4.00 28.99 -1.73
N GLY A 659 -5.05 29.16 -0.92
CA GLY A 659 -5.97 30.30 -0.98
C GLY A 659 -5.31 31.63 -0.60
N ALA A 660 -4.57 31.67 0.52
CA ALA A 660 -3.85 32.88 0.93
C ALA A 660 -2.72 33.22 -0.05
N ALA A 661 -2.04 32.21 -0.58
CA ALA A 661 -1.00 32.38 -1.59
C ALA A 661 -1.56 32.93 -2.91
N ALA A 662 -2.75 32.52 -3.34
CA ALA A 662 -3.44 33.08 -4.51
C ALA A 662 -3.78 34.57 -4.32
N VAL A 663 -4.32 34.95 -3.15
CA VAL A 663 -4.59 36.37 -2.83
C VAL A 663 -3.31 37.19 -2.88
N ARG A 664 -2.24 36.72 -2.23
CA ARG A 664 -0.94 37.43 -2.23
C ARG A 664 -0.33 37.53 -3.63
N ALA A 665 -0.46 36.50 -4.47
CA ALA A 665 -0.02 36.58 -5.87
C ALA A 665 -0.84 37.60 -6.68
N GLY A 666 -2.13 37.76 -6.34
CA GLY A 666 -2.99 38.82 -6.86
C GLY A 666 -2.46 40.22 -6.56
N ASP A 667 -2.13 40.45 -5.29
CA ASP A 667 -1.83 41.78 -4.74
C ASP A 667 -0.36 42.19 -4.87
N ASP A 668 0.57 41.23 -4.91
CA ASP A 668 2.02 41.47 -4.86
C ASP A 668 2.75 40.86 -6.08
N PRO A 669 3.12 41.68 -7.08
CA PRO A 669 3.89 41.23 -8.24
C PRO A 669 5.28 40.68 -7.90
N ALA A 670 5.89 41.11 -6.78
CA ALA A 670 7.18 40.60 -6.35
C ALA A 670 7.04 39.16 -5.83
N TYR A 671 6.00 38.89 -5.04
CA TYR A 671 5.68 37.55 -4.56
C TYR A 671 5.46 36.55 -5.71
N TRP A 672 4.72 36.93 -6.75
CA TRP A 672 4.53 36.08 -7.94
C TRP A 672 5.85 35.83 -8.70
N ARG A 673 6.68 36.87 -8.83
CA ARG A 673 8.01 36.75 -9.45
C ARG A 673 8.91 35.77 -8.68
N ASP A 674 8.92 35.86 -7.36
CA ASP A 674 9.74 34.99 -6.50
C ASP A 674 9.27 33.53 -6.56
N LEU A 675 7.95 33.29 -6.61
CA LEU A 675 7.39 31.96 -6.83
C LEU A 675 7.83 31.37 -8.17
N ASN A 676 7.71 32.13 -9.26
CA ASN A 676 8.02 31.66 -10.60
C ASN A 676 9.54 31.50 -10.84
N ALA A 677 10.36 32.31 -10.16
CA ALA A 677 11.81 32.23 -10.22
C ALA A 677 12.41 31.20 -9.24
N ASN A 678 11.59 30.53 -8.42
CA ASN A 678 12.07 29.58 -7.44
C ASN A 678 12.77 28.38 -8.14
N PRO A 679 14.02 28.02 -7.76
CA PRO A 679 14.75 26.94 -8.42
C PRO A 679 14.07 25.57 -8.38
N ALA A 680 13.14 25.33 -7.43
CA ALA A 680 12.36 24.11 -7.37
C ALA A 680 11.44 23.94 -8.60
N VAL A 681 10.93 25.04 -9.16
CA VAL A 681 10.07 25.05 -10.35
C VAL A 681 10.87 24.60 -11.57
N ALA A 682 12.05 25.19 -11.78
CA ALA A 682 12.94 24.79 -12.88
C ALA A 682 13.46 23.36 -12.72
N PHE A 683 13.69 22.93 -11.47
CA PHE A 683 14.12 21.57 -11.16
C PHE A 683 13.05 20.52 -11.49
N ASP A 684 11.78 20.80 -11.20
CA ASP A 684 10.68 19.85 -11.43
C ASP A 684 9.41 20.55 -11.96
N PRO A 685 9.41 20.93 -13.25
CA PRO A 685 8.30 21.69 -13.84
C PRO A 685 6.99 20.89 -13.85
N VAL A 686 7.06 19.56 -13.99
CA VAL A 686 5.89 18.68 -14.04
C VAL A 686 5.01 18.82 -12.80
N VAL A 687 5.64 18.98 -11.62
CA VAL A 687 4.91 19.13 -10.35
C VAL A 687 4.41 20.56 -10.15
N PHE A 688 5.25 21.55 -10.45
CA PHE A 688 4.98 22.93 -10.03
C PHE A 688 4.28 23.80 -11.08
N GLU A 689 4.40 23.53 -12.39
CA GLU A 689 3.78 24.37 -13.43
C GLU A 689 2.25 24.38 -13.33
N ASP A 690 1.63 23.22 -13.12
CA ASP A 690 0.17 23.10 -12.98
C ASP A 690 -0.31 23.72 -11.66
N VAL A 691 0.47 23.58 -10.59
CA VAL A 691 0.22 24.23 -9.28
C VAL A 691 0.26 25.75 -9.41
N LEU A 692 1.28 26.30 -10.06
CA LEU A 692 1.40 27.75 -10.27
C LEU A 692 0.31 28.27 -11.21
N SER A 693 -0.02 27.53 -12.26
CA SER A 693 -1.10 27.89 -13.19
C SER A 693 -2.46 27.89 -12.49
N ARG A 694 -2.71 26.92 -11.60
CA ARG A 694 -3.90 26.88 -10.75
C ARG A 694 -3.94 28.07 -9.79
N LEU A 695 -2.83 28.40 -9.15
CA LEU A 695 -2.72 29.54 -8.24
C LEU A 695 -2.95 30.87 -8.96
N ARG A 696 -2.43 31.01 -10.19
CA ARG A 696 -2.68 32.14 -11.09
C ARG A 696 -4.16 32.29 -11.43
N PHE A 697 -4.84 31.19 -11.74
CA PHE A 697 -6.28 31.19 -11.99
C PHE A 697 -7.07 31.62 -10.75
N GLU A 698 -6.75 31.09 -9.56
CA GLU A 698 -7.41 31.50 -8.32
C GLU A 698 -7.11 32.95 -7.93
N ALA A 699 -5.93 33.48 -8.27
CA ALA A 699 -5.60 34.90 -8.09
C ALA A 699 -6.43 35.82 -8.99
N LEU A 700 -6.83 35.34 -10.18
CA LEU A 700 -7.71 36.06 -11.12
C LEU A 700 -9.19 35.92 -10.77
N ARG A 701 -9.58 34.91 -9.99
CA ARG A 701 -10.96 34.60 -9.66
C ARG A 701 -11.78 35.78 -9.10
N PRO A 702 -11.26 36.64 -8.20
CA PRO A 702 -12.01 37.80 -7.72
C PRO A 702 -12.42 38.79 -8.83
N TYR A 703 -11.62 38.89 -9.89
CA TYR A 703 -11.93 39.74 -11.05
C TYR A 703 -12.98 39.08 -11.95
N LEU A 704 -12.89 37.75 -12.12
CA LEU A 704 -13.87 36.94 -12.86
C LEU A 704 -15.24 36.96 -12.17
N ASP A 705 -15.28 36.79 -10.84
CA ASP A 705 -16.49 36.82 -10.02
C ASP A 705 -17.20 38.19 -10.10
N ARG A 706 -16.45 39.29 -10.26
CA ARG A 706 -16.99 40.65 -10.44
C ARG A 706 -17.40 40.97 -11.88
N GLY A 707 -17.03 40.15 -12.86
CA GLY A 707 -17.22 40.43 -14.27
C GLY A 707 -16.33 41.58 -14.79
N ASP A 708 -15.17 41.80 -14.15
CA ASP A 708 -14.23 42.84 -14.56
C ASP A 708 -13.66 42.54 -15.97
N PRO A 709 -13.57 43.53 -16.89
CA PRO A 709 -13.08 43.30 -18.24
C PRO A 709 -11.58 42.92 -18.25
N PRO A 710 -11.09 42.10 -19.20
CA PRO A 710 -9.68 41.66 -19.23
C PRO A 710 -8.61 42.74 -19.15
N ALA A 711 -8.93 43.97 -19.58
CA ALA A 711 -8.03 45.12 -19.52
C ALA A 711 -7.73 45.61 -18.09
N THR A 712 -8.56 45.27 -17.10
CA THR A 712 -8.35 45.65 -15.69
C THR A 712 -7.66 44.56 -14.88
N TRP A 713 -7.39 43.40 -15.47
CA TRP A 713 -6.74 42.30 -14.80
C TRP A 713 -5.23 42.58 -14.60
N PRO A 714 -4.61 42.13 -13.50
CA PRO A 714 -3.19 42.33 -13.28
C PRO A 714 -2.33 41.68 -14.38
N THR A 715 -1.51 42.47 -15.07
CA THR A 715 -0.72 42.02 -16.23
C THR A 715 0.37 40.99 -15.89
N HIS A 716 0.78 40.88 -14.62
CA HIS A 716 1.72 39.85 -14.18
C HIS A 716 1.08 38.46 -14.04
N LEU A 717 -0.26 38.40 -13.94
CA LEU A 717 -1.01 37.16 -13.83
C LEU A 717 -1.49 36.65 -15.20
N THR A 718 -1.76 37.51 -16.16
CA THR A 718 -2.29 37.07 -17.45
C THR A 718 -2.08 38.11 -18.54
N THR A 719 -2.16 37.66 -19.79
CA THR A 719 -2.10 38.51 -20.98
C THR A 719 -3.47 38.64 -21.60
N LEU A 720 -3.72 39.73 -22.34
CA LEU A 720 -4.97 39.94 -23.07
C LEU A 720 -5.25 38.80 -24.07
N ALA A 721 -4.22 38.18 -24.64
CA ALA A 721 -4.36 37.08 -25.58
C ALA A 721 -4.89 35.79 -24.91
N ALA A 722 -4.59 35.55 -23.63
CA ALA A 722 -5.06 34.37 -22.90
C ALA A 722 -6.45 34.55 -22.28
N ALA A 723 -6.96 35.79 -22.21
CA ALA A 723 -8.20 36.11 -21.52
C ALA A 723 -9.47 35.42 -22.08
N PRO A 724 -9.67 35.29 -23.41
CA PRO A 724 -10.86 34.63 -23.95
C PRO A 724 -11.03 33.18 -23.46
N GLY A 725 -9.94 32.41 -23.45
CA GLY A 725 -9.96 31.02 -22.96
C GLY A 725 -10.28 30.92 -21.46
N ILE A 726 -9.75 31.84 -20.65
CA ILE A 726 -10.02 31.90 -19.20
C ILE A 726 -11.50 32.24 -18.94
N LEU A 727 -12.06 33.24 -19.65
CA LEU A 727 -13.47 33.63 -19.52
C LEU A 727 -14.41 32.48 -19.90
N GLN A 728 -14.15 31.82 -21.03
CA GLN A 728 -14.94 30.68 -21.48
C GLN A 728 -14.86 29.52 -20.47
N PHE A 729 -13.67 29.18 -20.01
CA PHE A 729 -13.47 28.15 -18.99
C PHE A 729 -14.21 28.44 -17.68
N TYR A 730 -14.12 29.68 -17.19
CA TYR A 730 -14.82 30.11 -15.97
C TYR A 730 -16.34 30.08 -16.13
N GLY A 731 -16.86 30.49 -17.30
CA GLY A 731 -18.27 30.36 -17.64
C GLY A 731 -18.75 28.90 -17.59
N MET A 732 -17.97 27.98 -18.18
CA MET A 732 -18.26 26.54 -18.13
C MET A 732 -18.16 25.93 -16.73
N LEU A 733 -17.31 26.48 -15.84
CA LEU A 733 -17.29 26.08 -14.43
C LEU A 733 -18.56 26.51 -13.69
N ALA A 734 -19.14 27.66 -14.07
CA ALA A 734 -20.33 28.21 -13.43
C ALA A 734 -21.63 27.53 -13.91
N THR A 735 -21.69 27.11 -15.17
CA THR A 735 -22.82 26.35 -15.73
C THR A 735 -22.47 24.87 -15.70
N SER A 736 -23.18 24.00 -14.96
CA SER A 736 -22.89 22.56 -14.81
C SER A 736 -22.68 21.82 -16.15
N THR A 737 -21.48 21.97 -16.72
CA THR A 737 -21.21 21.60 -18.11
C THR A 737 -20.97 20.11 -18.19
N SER A 738 -21.60 19.46 -19.17
CA SER A 738 -21.46 18.02 -19.39
C SER A 738 -20.02 17.63 -19.75
N ASN A 739 -19.71 16.34 -19.60
CA ASN A 739 -18.45 15.77 -20.05
C ASN A 739 -18.14 16.06 -21.54
N VAL A 740 -19.15 16.07 -22.41
CA VAL A 740 -19.02 16.41 -23.84
C VAL A 740 -18.61 17.87 -24.01
N GLY A 741 -19.21 18.79 -23.24
CA GLY A 741 -18.85 20.21 -23.27
C GLY A 741 -17.39 20.43 -22.86
N TRP A 742 -16.94 19.78 -21.78
CA TRP A 742 -15.55 19.84 -21.34
C TRP A 742 -14.57 19.23 -22.35
N ALA A 743 -14.94 18.11 -22.98
CA ALA A 743 -14.14 17.48 -24.03
C ALA A 743 -14.01 18.40 -25.26
N GLY A 744 -15.10 19.04 -25.69
CA GLY A 744 -15.10 20.02 -26.78
C GLY A 744 -14.19 21.21 -26.49
N PHE A 745 -14.33 21.84 -25.32
CA PHE A 745 -13.45 22.95 -24.92
C PHE A 745 -11.97 22.54 -24.89
N SER A 746 -11.67 21.31 -24.43
CA SER A 746 -10.30 20.79 -24.45
C SER A 746 -9.73 20.57 -25.86
N GLY A 747 -10.58 20.49 -26.90
CA GLY A 747 -10.14 20.45 -28.30
C GLY A 747 -9.74 21.83 -28.81
N ASP A 748 -10.36 22.88 -28.30
CA ASP A 748 -10.27 24.24 -28.86
C ASP A 748 -9.31 25.16 -28.09
N VAL A 749 -9.09 24.90 -26.80
CA VAL A 749 -8.26 25.78 -25.96
C VAL A 749 -6.76 25.58 -26.19
N THR A 750 -6.05 26.69 -26.42
CA THR A 750 -4.59 26.72 -26.67
C THR A 750 -3.75 26.73 -25.40
N ASP A 751 -4.30 27.21 -24.28
CA ASP A 751 -3.63 27.21 -22.99
C ASP A 751 -3.43 25.76 -22.48
N PRO A 752 -2.17 25.29 -22.30
CA PRO A 752 -1.91 23.89 -21.95
C PRO A 752 -2.49 23.47 -20.60
N PHE A 753 -2.57 24.39 -19.63
CA PHE A 753 -3.10 24.11 -18.31
C PHE A 753 -4.63 24.00 -18.35
N LEU A 754 -5.32 24.95 -18.98
CA LEU A 754 -6.77 24.88 -19.15
C LEU A 754 -7.18 23.66 -19.98
N ASN A 755 -6.37 23.28 -20.97
CA ASN A 755 -6.56 22.07 -21.76
C ASN A 755 -6.55 20.81 -20.88
N ARG A 756 -5.50 20.63 -20.07
CA ARG A 756 -5.38 19.50 -19.14
C ARG A 756 -6.50 19.49 -18.10
N TRP A 757 -6.85 20.65 -17.57
CA TRP A 757 -7.91 20.78 -16.57
C TRP A 757 -9.29 20.42 -17.17
N ALA A 758 -9.60 20.89 -18.37
CA ALA A 758 -10.83 20.52 -19.07
C ALA A 758 -10.90 19.02 -19.36
N ARG A 759 -9.80 18.37 -19.77
CA ARG A 759 -9.75 16.91 -19.92
C ARG A 759 -9.98 16.17 -18.61
N TYR A 760 -9.41 16.67 -17.52
CA TYR A 760 -9.64 16.13 -16.19
C TYR A 760 -11.14 16.19 -15.85
N LEU A 761 -11.77 17.36 -15.99
CA LEU A 761 -13.20 17.53 -15.74
C LEU A 761 -14.06 16.65 -16.66
N ALA A 762 -13.75 16.55 -17.95
CA ALA A 762 -14.45 15.66 -18.88
C ALA A 762 -14.39 14.19 -18.44
N THR A 763 -13.24 13.77 -17.91
CA THR A 763 -13.04 12.40 -17.42
C THR A 763 -13.80 12.17 -16.11
N THR A 764 -13.73 13.11 -15.16
CA THR A 764 -14.41 13.02 -13.86
C THR A 764 -15.92 13.01 -14.03
N TYR A 765 -16.48 13.98 -14.75
CA TYR A 765 -17.92 14.01 -15.02
C TYR A 765 -18.37 12.85 -15.90
N GLY A 766 -17.50 12.35 -16.80
CA GLY A 766 -17.78 11.16 -17.59
C GLY A 766 -17.85 9.88 -16.74
N ALA A 767 -17.01 9.75 -15.71
CA ALA A 767 -17.05 8.64 -14.77
C ALA A 767 -18.30 8.73 -13.88
N GLU A 768 -18.61 9.90 -13.33
CA GLU A 768 -19.82 10.12 -12.53
C GLU A 768 -21.10 9.81 -13.33
N ALA A 769 -21.17 10.23 -14.60
CA ALA A 769 -22.30 9.92 -15.47
C ALA A 769 -22.45 8.40 -15.72
N ARG A 770 -21.33 7.68 -15.89
CA ARG A 770 -21.36 6.20 -16.03
C ARG A 770 -21.80 5.53 -14.73
N ASP A 771 -21.29 5.96 -13.59
CA ASP A 771 -21.67 5.40 -12.29
C ASP A 771 -23.16 5.61 -12.01
N GLN A 772 -23.69 6.79 -12.36
CA GLN A 772 -25.12 7.07 -12.27
C GLN A 772 -25.93 6.17 -13.23
N LEU A 773 -25.46 5.95 -14.47
CA LEU A 773 -26.12 5.05 -15.42
C LEU A 773 -26.12 3.59 -14.94
N VAL A 774 -25.02 3.11 -14.37
CA VAL A 774 -24.93 1.77 -13.76
C VAL A 774 -25.87 1.65 -12.56
N ALA A 775 -25.90 2.66 -11.70
CA ALA A 775 -26.80 2.70 -10.55
C ALA A 775 -28.28 2.74 -10.96
N PHE A 776 -28.60 3.45 -12.05
CA PHE A 776 -29.91 3.45 -12.67
C PHE A 776 -30.28 2.08 -13.24
N GLY A 777 -29.40 1.45 -14.02
CA GLY A 777 -29.60 0.09 -14.53
C GLY A 777 -29.88 -0.92 -13.42
N GLY A 778 -29.10 -0.87 -12.33
CA GLY A 778 -29.34 -1.72 -11.16
C GLY A 778 -30.67 -1.41 -10.44
N ALA A 779 -31.13 -0.17 -10.42
CA ALA A 779 -32.46 0.18 -9.88
C ALA A 779 -33.59 -0.34 -10.78
N TRP A 780 -33.42 -0.22 -12.09
CA TRP A 780 -34.34 -0.76 -13.10
C TRP A 780 -34.47 -2.29 -13.00
N ASP A 781 -33.35 -3.01 -12.89
CA ASP A 781 -33.34 -4.47 -12.74
C ASP A 781 -34.03 -4.93 -11.45
N ARG A 782 -33.83 -4.21 -10.33
CA ARG A 782 -34.55 -4.50 -9.08
C ARG A 782 -36.06 -4.34 -9.25
N MET A 783 -36.49 -3.25 -9.88
CA MET A 783 -37.91 -3.00 -10.12
C MET A 783 -38.52 -4.05 -11.05
N THR A 784 -37.88 -4.36 -12.18
CA THR A 784 -38.37 -5.36 -13.14
C THR A 784 -38.41 -6.77 -12.55
N THR A 785 -37.44 -7.13 -11.70
CA THR A 785 -37.44 -8.39 -10.94
C THR A 785 -38.59 -8.42 -9.93
N ALA A 786 -38.81 -7.36 -9.17
CA ALA A 786 -39.96 -7.29 -8.26
C ALA A 786 -41.29 -7.40 -9.03
N ALA A 787 -41.39 -6.80 -10.21
CA ALA A 787 -42.58 -6.87 -11.07
C ALA A 787 -42.81 -8.29 -11.60
N SER A 788 -41.76 -9.02 -11.97
CA SER A 788 -41.88 -10.41 -12.45
C SER A 788 -42.30 -11.36 -11.32
N VAL A 789 -41.82 -11.17 -10.09
CA VAL A 789 -42.23 -11.94 -8.91
C VAL A 789 -43.72 -11.75 -8.62
N VAL A 790 -44.19 -10.50 -8.61
CA VAL A 790 -45.62 -10.20 -8.38
C VAL A 790 -46.49 -10.84 -9.48
N ARG A 791 -46.10 -10.69 -10.76
CA ARG A 791 -46.81 -11.32 -11.89
C ARG A 791 -46.85 -12.85 -11.80
N SER A 792 -45.73 -13.48 -11.43
CA SER A 792 -45.65 -14.94 -11.26
C SER A 792 -46.60 -15.44 -10.17
N ARG A 793 -46.65 -14.74 -9.02
CA ARG A 793 -47.59 -15.05 -7.94
C ARG A 793 -49.05 -14.87 -8.36
N ALA A 794 -49.35 -13.77 -9.06
CA ALA A 794 -50.69 -13.51 -9.58
C ALA A 794 -51.14 -14.61 -10.56
N ALA A 795 -50.29 -14.99 -11.52
CA ALA A 795 -50.57 -16.06 -12.47
C ALA A 795 -50.81 -17.42 -11.80
N ALA A 796 -50.04 -17.73 -10.74
CA ALA A 796 -50.22 -18.94 -9.94
C ALA A 796 -51.49 -18.91 -9.06
N GLY A 797 -52.14 -17.76 -8.91
CA GLY A 797 -53.27 -17.59 -7.99
C GLY A 797 -52.84 -17.54 -6.51
N ASN A 798 -51.63 -17.06 -6.24
CA ASN A 798 -51.05 -16.97 -4.90
C ASN A 798 -51.10 -15.53 -4.34
N ASP A 799 -51.02 -15.41 -3.02
CA ASP A 799 -50.93 -14.12 -2.33
C ASP A 799 -49.66 -13.35 -2.75
N TRP A 800 -49.88 -12.24 -3.44
CA TRP A 800 -48.85 -11.31 -3.91
C TRP A 800 -48.68 -10.07 -2.99
N SER A 801 -49.51 -9.92 -1.95
CA SER A 801 -49.56 -8.72 -1.10
C SER A 801 -48.22 -8.38 -0.46
N GLY A 802 -47.43 -9.40 -0.08
CA GLY A 802 -46.12 -9.22 0.53
C GLY A 802 -45.06 -8.66 -0.43
N GLU A 803 -45.14 -9.02 -1.71
CA GLU A 803 -44.15 -8.61 -2.73
C GLU A 803 -44.50 -7.27 -3.38
N TRP A 804 -45.77 -6.85 -3.30
CA TRP A 804 -46.25 -5.59 -3.88
C TRP A 804 -45.53 -4.36 -3.30
N ARG A 805 -45.20 -4.34 -1.99
CA ARG A 805 -44.42 -3.23 -1.40
C ARG A 805 -43.01 -3.17 -1.97
N ASN A 806 -42.36 -4.32 -2.15
CA ASN A 806 -41.00 -4.37 -2.69
C ASN A 806 -40.97 -3.77 -4.09
N LEU A 807 -41.98 -4.07 -4.90
CA LEU A 807 -42.18 -3.45 -6.19
C LEU A 807 -42.44 -1.95 -6.06
N GLN A 808 -43.39 -1.52 -5.22
CA GLN A 808 -43.76 -0.11 -5.09
C GLN A 808 -42.58 0.74 -4.63
N GLY A 809 -41.83 0.26 -3.64
CA GLY A 809 -40.64 0.92 -3.12
C GLY A 809 -39.54 1.02 -4.17
N ALA A 810 -39.30 -0.05 -4.95
CA ALA A 810 -38.32 -0.01 -6.04
C ALA A 810 -38.72 0.97 -7.16
N THR A 811 -40.01 1.05 -7.49
CA THR A 811 -40.54 1.97 -8.51
C THR A 811 -40.43 3.43 -8.06
N LEU A 812 -40.83 3.75 -6.83
CA LEU A 812 -40.72 5.11 -6.28
C LEU A 812 -39.25 5.54 -6.15
N ASP A 813 -38.37 4.66 -5.63
CA ASP A 813 -36.94 4.95 -5.50
C ASP A 813 -36.27 5.27 -6.84
N LEU A 814 -36.68 4.57 -7.91
CA LEU A 814 -36.20 4.81 -9.26
C LEU A 814 -36.68 6.18 -9.78
N LEU A 815 -37.97 6.49 -9.64
CA LEU A 815 -38.54 7.74 -10.14
C LEU A 815 -37.99 8.95 -9.37
N ASP A 816 -37.95 8.90 -8.03
CA ASP A 816 -37.52 10.02 -7.20
C ASP A 816 -36.05 10.38 -7.41
N ARG A 817 -35.17 9.37 -7.53
CA ARG A 817 -33.72 9.61 -7.62
C ARG A 817 -33.26 10.07 -9.00
N TYR A 818 -33.93 9.65 -10.07
CA TYR A 818 -33.35 9.73 -11.41
C TYR A 818 -34.14 10.56 -12.43
N VAL A 819 -35.34 11.06 -12.08
CA VAL A 819 -36.17 11.85 -13.01
C VAL A 819 -35.47 13.12 -13.52
N LEU A 820 -34.67 13.78 -12.69
CA LEU A 820 -33.93 14.98 -13.05
C LEU A 820 -32.55 14.69 -13.68
N ALA A 821 -31.97 13.52 -13.40
CA ALA A 821 -30.61 13.18 -13.80
C ALA A 821 -30.50 12.76 -15.28
N PHE A 822 -31.53 12.08 -15.81
CA PHE A 822 -31.50 11.50 -17.15
C PHE A 822 -32.58 12.06 -18.08
N GLY A 823 -32.97 13.32 -17.88
CA GLY A 823 -34.00 13.99 -18.69
C GLY A 823 -33.70 13.94 -20.20
N ASP A 824 -32.42 13.97 -20.60
CA ASP A 824 -31.99 14.03 -21.99
C ASP A 824 -31.64 12.67 -22.62
N ASP A 825 -31.53 11.59 -21.84
CA ASP A 825 -31.23 10.25 -22.37
C ASP A 825 -32.52 9.55 -22.86
N PRO A 826 -32.61 9.17 -24.15
CA PRO A 826 -33.85 8.65 -24.73
C PRO A 826 -34.24 7.27 -24.17
N VAL A 827 -33.27 6.43 -23.82
CA VAL A 827 -33.52 5.09 -23.29
C VAL A 827 -33.97 5.18 -21.85
N CYS A 828 -33.27 5.96 -21.02
CA CYS A 828 -33.64 6.18 -19.63
C CYS A 828 -35.01 6.86 -19.53
N ARG A 829 -35.33 7.80 -20.43
CA ARG A 829 -36.65 8.44 -20.50
C ARG A 829 -37.77 7.43 -20.78
N ALA A 830 -37.57 6.51 -21.73
CA ALA A 830 -38.55 5.46 -22.03
C ALA A 830 -38.76 4.51 -20.84
N GLN A 831 -37.67 4.14 -20.16
CA GLN A 831 -37.72 3.32 -18.94
C GLN A 831 -38.43 4.05 -17.80
N MET A 832 -38.14 5.33 -17.57
CA MET A 832 -38.84 6.13 -16.55
C MET A 832 -40.34 6.26 -16.85
N ALA A 833 -40.73 6.44 -18.11
CA ALA A 833 -42.13 6.45 -18.52
C ALA A 833 -42.82 5.09 -18.23
N ALA A 834 -42.14 3.98 -18.50
CA ALA A 834 -42.66 2.65 -18.18
C ALA A 834 -42.77 2.39 -16.67
N ALA A 835 -41.82 2.89 -15.87
CA ALA A 835 -41.89 2.85 -14.41
C ALA A 835 -43.07 3.68 -13.87
N ALA A 836 -43.33 4.85 -14.43
CA ALA A 836 -44.50 5.66 -14.09
C ALA A 836 -45.81 4.94 -14.42
N HIS A 837 -45.92 4.33 -15.60
CA HIS A 837 -47.08 3.53 -16.00
C HIS A 837 -47.28 2.29 -15.12
N LEU A 838 -46.18 1.65 -14.68
CA LEU A 838 -46.25 0.57 -13.71
C LEU A 838 -46.82 1.04 -12.37
N LEU A 839 -46.37 2.20 -11.89
CA LEU A 839 -46.89 2.79 -10.64
C LEU A 839 -48.39 3.11 -10.75
N GLU A 840 -48.85 3.60 -11.91
CA GLU A 840 -50.28 3.81 -12.18
C GLU A 840 -51.07 2.50 -12.11
N ALA A 841 -50.62 1.45 -12.82
CA ALA A 841 -51.27 0.13 -12.80
C ALA A 841 -51.30 -0.49 -11.40
N MET A 842 -50.25 -0.29 -10.60
CA MET A 842 -50.21 -0.76 -9.22
C MET A 842 -51.24 -0.05 -8.32
N ASN A 843 -51.66 1.16 -8.68
CA ASN A 843 -52.63 1.96 -7.93
C ASN A 843 -54.09 1.64 -8.26
N GLU A 844 -54.35 0.75 -9.23
CA GLU A 844 -55.71 0.34 -9.59
C GLU A 844 -56.38 -0.50 -8.47
N PRO A 845 -57.68 -0.30 -8.20
CA PRO A 845 -58.41 -1.11 -7.22
C PRO A 845 -58.58 -2.57 -7.65
N VAL A 846 -58.47 -3.50 -6.69
CA VAL A 846 -58.71 -4.94 -6.89
C VAL A 846 -60.01 -5.36 -6.23
N ASN A 847 -60.82 -6.20 -6.89
CA ASN A 847 -62.08 -6.69 -6.35
C ASN A 847 -61.87 -7.98 -5.55
N VAL A 848 -61.97 -7.88 -4.22
CA VAL A 848 -61.79 -8.99 -3.30
C VAL A 848 -63.15 -9.62 -2.98
N HIS A 849 -63.38 -10.83 -3.50
CA HIS A 849 -64.56 -11.62 -3.17
C HIS A 849 -64.33 -12.41 -1.88
N VAL A 850 -65.15 -12.13 -0.87
CA VAL A 850 -65.11 -12.70 0.47
C VAL A 850 -66.24 -13.73 0.61
N THR A 851 -65.86 -14.98 0.85
CA THR A 851 -66.74 -16.16 0.85
C THR A 851 -67.14 -16.63 2.25
N ALA A 852 -66.34 -16.30 3.26
CA ALA A 852 -66.64 -16.62 4.65
C ALA A 852 -65.85 -15.72 5.61
N ALA A 853 -66.25 -15.67 6.88
CA ALA A 853 -65.44 -15.16 7.97
C ALA A 853 -65.47 -16.12 9.16
N THR A 854 -64.36 -16.18 9.89
CA THR A 854 -64.22 -16.89 11.16
C THR A 854 -64.01 -15.86 12.26
N LEU A 855 -65.01 -15.70 13.12
CA LEU A 855 -64.99 -14.77 14.24
C LEU A 855 -64.59 -15.50 15.51
N LYS A 856 -63.68 -14.94 16.30
CA LYS A 856 -63.41 -15.39 17.66
C LYS A 856 -63.79 -14.25 18.59
N LEU A 857 -64.77 -14.46 19.46
CA LEU A 857 -65.21 -13.45 20.43
C LEU A 857 -64.88 -13.92 21.84
N GLU A 858 -64.33 -13.04 22.67
CA GLU A 858 -63.96 -13.36 24.05
C GLU A 858 -65.17 -13.33 25.00
N ALA A 859 -66.23 -12.56 24.68
CA ALA A 859 -67.49 -12.56 25.40
C ALA A 859 -68.70 -12.29 24.48
N ILE A 860 -69.73 -13.14 24.55
CA ILE A 860 -70.99 -12.99 23.80
C ILE A 860 -72.13 -12.82 24.81
N PRO A 861 -72.91 -11.71 24.76
CA PRO A 861 -74.07 -11.53 25.61
C PRO A 861 -75.16 -12.58 25.34
N PRO A 862 -75.87 -13.07 26.37
CA PRO A 862 -76.93 -14.05 26.19
C PRO A 862 -78.08 -13.49 25.35
N GLY A 863 -78.50 -14.23 24.31
CA GLY A 863 -79.63 -13.87 23.45
C GLY A 863 -79.40 -12.67 22.51
N ALA A 864 -78.15 -12.32 22.21
CA ALA A 864 -77.85 -11.22 21.29
C ALA A 864 -77.89 -11.67 19.81
N ASP A 865 -78.74 -11.02 19.02
CA ASP A 865 -78.65 -11.07 17.54
C ASP A 865 -77.44 -10.24 17.10
N LEU A 866 -76.48 -10.84 16.39
CA LEU A 866 -75.24 -10.17 16.00
C LEU A 866 -75.15 -9.97 14.48
N VAL A 867 -74.53 -8.87 14.06
CA VAL A 867 -74.27 -8.52 12.66
C VAL A 867 -72.77 -8.27 12.50
N LEU A 868 -72.16 -8.91 11.50
CA LEU A 868 -70.80 -8.63 11.05
C LEU A 868 -70.86 -7.58 9.93
N GLU A 869 -70.03 -6.56 10.03
CA GLU A 869 -69.87 -5.49 9.05
C GLU A 869 -68.43 -5.39 8.59
N ALA A 870 -68.22 -5.11 7.32
CA ALA A 870 -66.94 -4.62 6.81
C ALA A 870 -67.14 -3.22 6.23
N VAL A 871 -66.34 -2.26 6.71
CA VAL A 871 -66.32 -0.87 6.26
C VAL A 871 -65.02 -0.62 5.51
N VAL A 872 -65.10 -0.35 4.20
CA VAL A 872 -63.94 -0.02 3.37
C VAL A 872 -63.79 1.50 3.31
N MET A 873 -62.67 2.01 3.78
CA MET A 873 -62.32 3.43 3.79
C MET A 873 -61.22 3.70 2.76
N PRO A 874 -61.19 4.86 2.08
CA PRO A 874 -62.02 6.05 2.30
C PRO A 874 -63.39 6.05 1.57
N GLN A 875 -63.69 5.02 0.77
CA GLN A 875 -64.91 4.96 -0.06
C GLN A 875 -66.21 4.85 0.76
N MET A 876 -66.12 4.57 2.06
CA MET A 876 -67.23 4.39 3.00
C MET A 876 -68.19 3.25 2.62
N THR A 877 -67.75 2.31 1.80
CA THR A 877 -68.56 1.15 1.40
C THR A 877 -68.74 0.22 2.60
N THR A 878 -69.99 -0.03 2.99
CA THR A 878 -70.32 -0.91 4.12
C THR A 878 -71.12 -2.12 3.64
N VAL A 879 -70.61 -3.32 3.90
CA VAL A 879 -71.31 -4.59 3.68
C VAL A 879 -71.64 -5.25 5.01
N ARG A 880 -72.75 -5.99 5.08
CA ARG A 880 -73.30 -6.56 6.32
C ARG A 880 -73.78 -7.99 6.12
N ALA A 881 -73.65 -8.81 7.15
CA ALA A 881 -74.18 -10.16 7.18
C ALA A 881 -74.60 -10.55 8.61
N PRO A 882 -75.72 -11.27 8.79
CA PRO A 882 -76.11 -11.78 10.09
C PRO A 882 -75.11 -12.86 10.55
N VAL A 883 -74.75 -12.84 11.83
CA VAL A 883 -73.93 -13.88 12.45
C VAL A 883 -74.86 -15.00 12.94
N PRO A 884 -74.57 -16.29 12.66
CA PRO A 884 -75.39 -17.39 13.14
C PRO A 884 -75.57 -17.38 14.67
N ALA A 885 -76.73 -17.83 15.16
CA ALA A 885 -77.02 -17.86 16.60
C ALA A 885 -76.09 -18.82 17.35
N VAL A 886 -75.52 -18.37 18.47
CA VAL A 886 -74.56 -19.13 19.29
C VAL A 886 -74.80 -18.89 20.77
N GLU A 887 -74.46 -19.88 21.62
CA GLU A 887 -74.55 -19.77 23.08
C GLU A 887 -73.60 -18.70 23.64
N SER A 888 -73.97 -18.11 24.78
CA SER A 888 -73.16 -17.11 25.49
C SER A 888 -71.78 -17.63 25.90
N GLY A 889 -70.76 -16.76 25.88
CA GLY A 889 -69.38 -17.07 26.29
C GLY A 889 -68.36 -16.96 25.15
N ARG A 890 -67.14 -17.45 25.38
CA ARG A 890 -66.04 -17.43 24.38
C ARG A 890 -66.29 -18.47 23.29
N LYS A 891 -66.36 -18.05 22.02
CA LYS A 891 -66.64 -18.96 20.88
C LYS A 891 -65.88 -18.56 19.62
N VAL A 892 -65.64 -19.56 18.77
CA VAL A 892 -65.21 -19.40 17.38
C VAL A 892 -66.42 -19.68 16.50
N ILE A 893 -66.77 -18.75 15.61
CA ILE A 893 -68.03 -18.72 14.86
C ILE A 893 -67.70 -18.58 13.36
N PRO A 894 -68.03 -19.58 12.53
CA PRO A 894 -67.99 -19.44 11.09
C PRO A 894 -69.22 -18.66 10.59
N VAL A 895 -69.02 -17.71 9.69
CA VAL A 895 -70.04 -16.88 9.05
C VAL A 895 -69.90 -17.04 7.53
N PRO A 896 -70.87 -17.61 6.82
CA PRO A 896 -70.84 -17.63 5.36
C PRO A 896 -71.09 -16.21 4.82
N LEU A 897 -70.29 -15.79 3.84
CA LEU A 897 -70.35 -14.45 3.25
C LEU A 897 -70.40 -14.51 1.72
N ASP A 898 -70.90 -13.44 1.11
CA ASP A 898 -70.86 -13.24 -0.34
C ASP A 898 -70.65 -11.74 -0.61
N TRP A 899 -69.49 -11.24 -0.18
CA TRP A 899 -69.17 -9.81 -0.28
C TRP A 899 -68.14 -9.56 -1.36
N ASN A 900 -68.36 -8.52 -2.17
CA ASN A 900 -67.36 -8.00 -3.10
C ASN A 900 -66.84 -6.68 -2.55
N LEU A 901 -65.56 -6.66 -2.16
CA LEU A 901 -64.89 -5.49 -1.62
C LEU A 901 -63.93 -4.93 -2.66
N GLU A 902 -64.21 -3.74 -3.18
CA GLU A 902 -63.25 -3.01 -4.02
C GLU A 902 -62.16 -2.42 -3.13
N TRP A 903 -60.91 -2.83 -3.34
CA TRP A 903 -59.79 -2.48 -2.49
C TRP A 903 -58.70 -1.76 -3.27
N ALA A 904 -58.63 -0.44 -3.13
CA ALA A 904 -57.54 0.36 -3.68
C ALA A 904 -56.32 0.36 -2.74
N PRO A 905 -55.08 0.63 -3.21
CA PRO A 905 -53.90 0.45 -2.37
C PRO A 905 -53.80 1.33 -1.13
N THR A 906 -54.54 2.44 -1.09
CA THR A 906 -54.70 3.34 0.07
C THR A 906 -55.85 2.98 0.98
N SER A 907 -56.70 2.02 0.57
CA SER A 907 -57.93 1.70 1.31
C SER A 907 -57.63 0.77 2.48
N TRP A 908 -58.27 0.98 3.62
CA TRP A 908 -58.23 0.05 4.75
C TRP A 908 -59.63 -0.49 5.04
N VAL A 909 -59.70 -1.68 5.63
CA VAL A 909 -60.98 -2.37 5.89
C VAL A 909 -61.15 -2.55 7.39
N THR A 910 -62.26 -2.05 7.94
CA THR A 910 -62.60 -2.23 9.35
C THR A 910 -63.72 -3.26 9.49
N PHE A 911 -63.43 -4.37 10.16
CA PHE A 911 -64.43 -5.38 10.51
C PHE A 911 -65.03 -5.07 11.87
N ARG A 912 -66.37 -5.02 11.94
CA ARG A 912 -67.12 -4.75 13.16
C ARG A 912 -68.14 -5.84 13.42
N VAL A 913 -68.18 -6.37 14.64
CA VAL A 913 -69.31 -7.18 15.11
C VAL A 913 -70.14 -6.32 16.05
N ARG A 914 -71.42 -6.16 15.75
CA ARG A 914 -72.34 -5.36 16.56
C ARG A 914 -73.62 -6.11 16.88
N LYS A 915 -74.32 -5.66 17.91
CA LYS A 915 -75.66 -6.18 18.23
C LYS A 915 -76.71 -5.55 17.30
N SER A 916 -77.53 -6.39 16.68
CA SER A 916 -78.59 -6.01 15.74
C SER A 916 -79.53 -4.98 16.36
N GLY A 917 -79.80 -3.90 15.62
CA GLY A 917 -80.66 -2.80 16.08
C GLY A 917 -80.06 -1.86 17.13
N THR A 918 -78.79 -2.03 17.51
CA THR A 918 -78.10 -1.16 18.49
C THR A 918 -76.79 -0.59 17.93
N ALA A 919 -76.23 0.41 18.62
CA ALA A 919 -74.91 0.97 18.30
C ALA A 919 -73.76 0.19 18.99
N ASP A 920 -74.06 -0.85 19.77
CA ASP A 920 -73.08 -1.54 20.60
C ASP A 920 -72.16 -2.44 19.74
N VAL A 921 -70.88 -2.08 19.68
CA VAL A 921 -69.82 -2.83 18.97
C VAL A 921 -69.13 -3.78 19.96
N LEU A 922 -69.14 -5.07 19.64
CA LEU A 922 -68.53 -6.13 20.43
C LEU A 922 -67.11 -6.49 19.96
N LEU A 923 -66.80 -6.23 18.70
CA LEU A 923 -65.48 -6.44 18.12
C LEU A 923 -65.25 -5.39 17.05
N GLU A 924 -64.09 -4.75 17.06
CA GLU A 924 -63.64 -3.87 15.99
C GLU A 924 -62.18 -4.20 15.67
N VAL A 925 -61.92 -4.53 14.41
CA VAL A 925 -60.57 -4.87 13.94
C VAL A 925 -60.31 -4.17 12.62
N VAL A 926 -59.19 -3.45 12.55
CA VAL A 926 -58.75 -2.74 11.35
C VAL A 926 -57.73 -3.58 10.61
N CYS A 927 -57.98 -3.83 9.33
CA CYS A 927 -57.01 -4.32 8.38
C CYS A 927 -56.40 -3.10 7.66
N PRO A 928 -55.09 -2.82 7.82
CA PRO A 928 -54.41 -1.71 7.14
C PRO A 928 -54.51 -1.79 5.61
N SER A 929 -54.03 -0.75 4.93
CA SER A 929 -53.99 -0.74 3.47
C SER A 929 -52.83 -1.57 2.87
N LEU A 930 -52.86 -1.80 1.56
CA LEU A 930 -51.75 -2.43 0.82
C LEU A 930 -50.44 -1.64 1.03
N GLN A 931 -50.51 -0.31 1.04
CA GLN A 931 -49.38 0.56 1.37
C GLN A 931 -48.86 0.30 2.79
N GLU A 932 -49.76 0.10 3.77
CA GLU A 932 -49.49 -0.12 5.20
C GLU A 932 -49.33 -1.59 5.62
N GLN A 933 -48.99 -2.48 4.69
CA GLN A 933 -48.58 -3.89 4.94
C GLN A 933 -49.69 -4.91 5.06
N ALA A 934 -50.94 -4.52 4.82
CA ALA A 934 -52.04 -5.45 4.79
C ALA A 934 -52.75 -5.38 3.44
N GLY A 935 -52.39 -6.31 2.55
CA GLY A 935 -53.19 -6.58 1.37
C GLY A 935 -54.29 -7.60 1.64
N PRO A 936 -54.97 -8.06 0.58
CA PRO A 936 -55.97 -9.13 0.70
C PRO A 936 -55.43 -10.36 1.45
N GLY A 937 -54.11 -10.61 1.43
CA GLY A 937 -53.48 -11.75 2.12
C GLY A 937 -53.53 -11.67 3.64
N ALA A 938 -53.61 -10.45 4.19
CA ALA A 938 -53.74 -10.23 5.63
C ALA A 938 -55.12 -10.63 6.15
N LEU A 939 -56.18 -10.50 5.33
CA LEU A 939 -57.54 -10.89 5.72
C LEU A 939 -57.68 -12.39 5.97
N VAL A 940 -56.89 -13.21 5.28
CA VAL A 940 -56.92 -14.68 5.45
C VAL A 940 -56.34 -15.09 6.80
N ARG A 941 -55.60 -14.21 7.47
CA ARG A 941 -55.01 -14.43 8.79
C ARG A 941 -55.92 -13.87 9.88
N PRO A 942 -55.86 -14.40 11.12
CA PRO A 942 -56.62 -13.85 12.23
C PRO A 942 -56.10 -12.45 12.60
N LEU A 943 -56.89 -11.42 12.29
CA LEU A 943 -56.68 -10.05 12.73
C LEU A 943 -57.20 -9.91 14.16
N GLN A 944 -56.35 -9.50 15.11
CA GLN A 944 -56.65 -9.52 16.54
C GLN A 944 -56.97 -8.13 17.12
N SER A 945 -57.82 -8.12 18.15
CA SER A 945 -58.06 -7.02 19.08
C SER A 945 -58.21 -7.59 20.50
N GLU A 946 -58.35 -6.73 21.50
CA GLU A 946 -58.60 -7.14 22.89
C GLU A 946 -59.91 -7.92 23.06
N ALA A 947 -60.91 -7.68 22.20
CA ALA A 947 -62.23 -8.30 22.29
C ALA A 947 -62.37 -9.61 21.49
N GLY A 948 -61.38 -9.95 20.65
CA GLY A 948 -61.48 -11.09 19.74
C GLY A 948 -60.66 -10.97 18.45
N SER A 949 -60.93 -11.83 17.47
CA SER A 949 -60.27 -11.80 16.16
C SER A 949 -61.20 -12.11 14.99
N VAL A 950 -60.87 -11.62 13.80
CA VAL A 950 -61.55 -11.93 12.53
C VAL A 950 -60.54 -12.50 11.54
N ALA A 951 -60.86 -13.62 10.91
CA ALA A 951 -60.18 -14.13 9.70
C ALA A 951 -61.21 -14.33 8.59
N VAL A 952 -60.84 -14.13 7.34
CA VAL A 952 -61.76 -14.11 6.21
C VAL A 952 -61.32 -15.11 5.13
N GLY A 953 -62.26 -15.89 4.61
CA GLY A 953 -62.07 -16.70 3.41
C GLY A 953 -62.22 -15.81 2.17
N ILE A 954 -61.21 -15.83 1.30
CA ILE A 954 -61.20 -15.09 0.03
C ILE A 954 -61.23 -16.10 -1.12
N ASP A 955 -61.96 -15.76 -2.19
CA ASP A 955 -61.94 -16.55 -3.42
C ASP A 955 -60.55 -16.56 -4.08
N ALA A 956 -60.13 -17.74 -4.53
CA ALA A 956 -58.80 -17.91 -5.14
C ALA A 956 -58.63 -17.15 -6.46
N GLY A 957 -59.74 -16.77 -7.12
CA GLY A 957 -59.75 -15.96 -8.33
C GLY A 957 -59.23 -14.53 -8.13
N VAL A 958 -59.33 -13.98 -6.91
CA VAL A 958 -58.86 -12.62 -6.57
C VAL A 958 -57.37 -12.45 -6.89
N TRP A 959 -56.57 -13.48 -6.61
CA TRP A 959 -55.12 -13.43 -6.82
C TRP A 959 -54.73 -13.29 -8.30
N ARG A 960 -55.58 -13.76 -9.21
CA ARG A 960 -55.37 -13.70 -10.66
C ARG A 960 -55.85 -12.39 -11.30
N GLN A 961 -56.56 -11.55 -10.56
CA GLN A 961 -57.11 -10.29 -11.09
C GLN A 961 -56.06 -9.20 -11.29
N LEU A 962 -54.90 -9.28 -10.62
CA LEU A 962 -53.85 -8.29 -10.75
C LEU A 962 -53.15 -8.38 -12.11
N VAL A 963 -53.29 -7.34 -12.93
CA VAL A 963 -52.62 -7.22 -14.24
C VAL A 963 -51.59 -6.11 -14.16
N LEU A 964 -50.31 -6.47 -14.26
CA LEU A 964 -49.21 -5.50 -14.33
C LEU A 964 -48.66 -5.41 -15.77
N PRO A 965 -48.26 -4.23 -16.25
CA PRO A 965 -47.69 -4.05 -17.58
C PRO A 965 -46.42 -4.89 -17.75
N ASP A 966 -46.21 -5.38 -18.99
CA ASP A 966 -44.99 -6.12 -19.31
C ASP A 966 -43.84 -5.17 -19.64
N LEU A 967 -42.93 -5.03 -18.69
CA LEU A 967 -41.75 -4.18 -18.82
C LEU A 967 -40.69 -4.76 -19.77
N ALA A 968 -40.84 -6.02 -20.21
CA ALA A 968 -39.96 -6.61 -21.23
C ALA A 968 -40.11 -5.93 -22.60
N ALA A 969 -41.25 -5.29 -22.87
CA ALA A 969 -41.55 -4.61 -24.13
C ALA A 969 -40.91 -3.21 -24.27
N VAL A 970 -40.21 -2.73 -23.24
CA VAL A 970 -39.50 -1.44 -23.25
C VAL A 970 -38.12 -1.57 -23.93
N PHE A 971 -37.71 -2.80 -24.25
CA PHE A 971 -36.51 -3.17 -25.00
C PHE A 971 -36.90 -3.85 -26.31
#